data_AF-A0A971SJQ2-F1
#
_entry.id   AF-A0A971SJQ2-F1
#
_cell.length_a   1.000
_cell.length_b   1.000
_cell.length_c   1.000
_cell.angle_alpha   90.00
_cell.angle_beta   90.00
_cell.angle_gamma   90.00
#
_symmetry.space_group_name_H-M   'P 1'
#
loop_
_entity.id
_entity.type
_entity.pdbx_description
1 polymer ?
#
loop_
_entity_poly.entity_id
_entity_poly.type
_entity_poly.pdbx_seq_one_letter_code
_entity_poly.pdbx_strand_id
1 'polypeptide(L)'
;MGIKIGILNPDGLELCTQNAFAVLRDAFAKQNIKIQPCLYTERLPQADLFIGSYKKSPVLKELVAAGKIPLPLTPEAIIIQELTINEHTALWACAYDTRGLLYVLYELAARINAQSVPALYQPVCESPAFIHRNVLHLLPLADLKNGWTITPAYWRSYFEMLIKNRFNGFTLVLAAPSPAPVFPYFLSVPEHPEVNPFHIPDELRSTNLQTLQALGELATEAGLDFYLGFWNFYAGHPPHSFRGLGLNEENIGSYFYLALKQLLFSCPDISGLTFRFDSAPLEPAFGLQTIIQAVQAKGNQTSLTFYADQISAEMLDLLDTTGIEYALINEGWGGKLGLPYLKDVDPFLAAHGGKFNPVFQLPIPSPVPWGDPDYLHQLLPALLDAGYGGLQLIAPVVSKEEKTLPLWDQKAMPAFWEYERHWYQFHLCGRLAYHPGTAGAVLVREFHRRFGEKGNDLAALYHLTGKVLPLYNTFHATVAPGADLNTGGLLPFYLRVPTADPVLFADCREYVAATLNRTELPKLAPPAVAAELGRMGTEIMEKVKVLQGVTLGPDHPFGAEWEETLLWAERTGCFALYHSAKIRAAIELAFFSATKDLNGLEKALAFLKEARLYWEKLPSTVRQPEHRLLLLEDEKRIQALLEEYRTRGVFLVGFDFGGLPVTAASQDLNRSIFPDYFVEEGFTFVDQRSTYDPERGFGWLSPTGLQTTPAPAVRLGEHDLRLTADANAVRPFSYENLLLNKLVWSQTTTSFQVDLSPGCYQVHLTFCDRSPEPRRHGPMQITLNDRVIAEDLVVAPGQRVDLREMVEVTAGQLILTFSCPPEYNWFISALTIHPVVPQLTHTPITSWERGKPLVIQATATGINPIGQVILNYQTENERGYHMVMMKPLANDQFVATIPATYLEQGNLINYYITAMDSGGKKASLGSFDHPFQVDLRNAGDFTPALFHFPPGPEEERLKCTVRPAAEVEKVILYYKSADHKINQVTLEQENADEEYGTLLSRLEPLPDHDRRYRFVVKFKNGDLVLFPNPLTAVPYFQLQSGAG
;
A
#
# COMPACT_ATOMS: atom_id res chain seq x y z
N MET A 1 -22.59 -44.69 26.26
CA MET A 1 -22.61 -45.01 24.81
C MET A 1 -21.20 -44.89 24.28
N GLY A 2 -20.73 -45.86 23.49
CA GLY A 2 -19.45 -45.78 22.80
C GLY A 2 -19.67 -45.80 21.30
N ILE A 3 -18.83 -45.09 20.55
CA ILE A 3 -18.86 -45.03 19.07
C ILE A 3 -17.81 -45.98 18.54
N LYS A 4 -18.19 -46.85 17.59
CA LYS A 4 -17.26 -47.71 16.86
C LYS A 4 -16.76 -46.99 15.61
N ILE A 5 -15.44 -46.91 15.45
CA ILE A 5 -14.81 -46.31 14.26
C ILE A 5 -14.12 -47.39 13.45
N GLY A 6 -14.60 -47.64 12.22
CA GLY A 6 -14.01 -48.55 11.27
C GLY A 6 -12.85 -47.90 10.50
N ILE A 7 -11.63 -48.41 10.66
CA ILE A 7 -10.45 -47.96 9.92
C ILE A 7 -10.32 -48.84 8.67
N LEU A 8 -10.52 -48.23 7.50
CA LEU A 8 -10.60 -48.92 6.21
C LEU A 8 -9.23 -49.15 5.54
N ASN A 9 -8.17 -48.55 6.06
CA ASN A 9 -6.81 -48.78 5.59
C ASN A 9 -6.30 -50.12 6.15
N PRO A 10 -5.95 -51.11 5.31
CA PRO A 10 -5.57 -52.45 5.77
C PRO A 10 -4.35 -52.47 6.69
N ASP A 11 -3.35 -51.64 6.38
CA ASP A 11 -2.11 -51.49 7.16
C ASP A 11 -2.25 -50.52 8.35
N GLY A 12 -3.48 -50.04 8.63
CA GLY A 12 -3.76 -49.04 9.64
C GLY A 12 -3.49 -47.60 9.21
N LEU A 13 -3.44 -46.70 10.19
CA LEU A 13 -3.16 -45.28 10.01
C LEU A 13 -1.64 -45.03 10.04
N GLU A 14 -1.15 -44.14 9.18
CA GLU A 14 0.24 -43.63 9.25
C GLU A 14 0.44 -42.69 10.45
N LEU A 15 1.70 -42.47 10.85
CA LEU A 15 2.06 -41.66 12.02
C LEU A 15 1.32 -40.31 12.08
N CYS A 16 1.36 -39.53 10.99
CA CYS A 16 0.66 -38.25 10.93
C CYS A 16 -0.85 -38.40 11.17
N THR A 17 -1.50 -39.39 10.55
CA THR A 17 -2.93 -39.68 10.72
C THR A 17 -3.27 -40.30 12.08
N GLN A 18 -2.33 -40.99 12.72
CA GLN A 18 -2.48 -41.46 14.10
C GLN A 18 -2.53 -40.27 15.08
N ASN A 19 -1.68 -39.26 14.87
CA ASN A 19 -1.69 -38.03 15.67
C ASN A 19 -3.02 -37.29 15.51
N ALA A 20 -3.50 -37.09 14.27
CA ALA A 20 -4.80 -36.47 14.02
C ALA A 20 -5.96 -37.29 14.61
N PHE A 21 -5.89 -38.63 14.54
CA PHE A 21 -6.89 -39.52 15.16
C PHE A 21 -6.89 -39.42 16.70
N ALA A 22 -5.72 -39.22 17.32
CA ALA A 22 -5.63 -38.97 18.76
C ALA A 22 -6.35 -37.67 19.15
N VAL A 23 -6.20 -36.60 18.36
CA VAL A 23 -6.92 -35.33 18.59
C VAL A 23 -8.44 -35.52 18.46
N LEU A 24 -8.91 -36.30 17.48
CA LEU A 24 -10.31 -36.68 17.36
C LEU A 24 -10.80 -37.47 18.59
N ARG A 25 -10.00 -38.42 19.07
CA ARG A 25 -10.31 -39.20 20.27
C ARG A 25 -10.44 -38.32 21.51
N ASP A 26 -9.55 -37.36 21.66
CA ASP A 26 -9.58 -36.42 22.78
C ASP A 26 -10.81 -35.50 22.71
N ALA A 27 -11.23 -35.09 21.50
CA ALA A 27 -12.46 -34.32 21.30
C ALA A 27 -13.71 -35.11 21.75
N PHE A 28 -13.83 -36.39 21.38
CA PHE A 28 -14.92 -37.25 21.87
C PHE A 28 -14.84 -37.51 23.38
N ALA A 29 -13.63 -37.69 23.92
CA ALA A 29 -13.42 -37.90 25.35
C ALA A 29 -13.89 -36.70 26.18
N LYS A 30 -13.66 -35.46 25.70
CA LYS A 30 -14.19 -34.22 26.32
C LYS A 30 -15.72 -34.19 26.36
N GLN A 31 -16.38 -34.88 25.44
CA GLN A 31 -17.84 -35.07 25.40
C GLN A 31 -18.30 -36.31 26.18
N ASN A 32 -17.42 -36.95 26.96
CA ASN A 32 -17.66 -38.21 27.69
C ASN A 32 -18.08 -39.39 26.80
N ILE A 33 -17.65 -39.42 25.54
CA ILE A 33 -17.93 -40.49 24.57
C ILE A 33 -16.68 -41.35 24.38
N LYS A 34 -16.82 -42.66 24.61
CA LYS A 34 -15.73 -43.62 24.39
C LYS A 34 -15.67 -44.05 22.92
N ILE A 35 -14.47 -44.12 22.37
CA ILE A 35 -14.24 -44.62 21.00
C ILE A 35 -13.71 -46.05 21.06
N GLN A 36 -14.23 -46.92 20.19
CA GLN A 36 -13.69 -48.24 19.93
C GLN A 36 -13.24 -48.33 18.46
N PRO A 37 -11.92 -48.24 18.16
CA PRO A 37 -11.43 -48.44 16.80
C PRO A 37 -11.53 -49.91 16.39
N CYS A 38 -11.89 -50.16 15.13
CA CYS A 38 -12.02 -51.48 14.53
C CYS A 38 -11.30 -51.48 13.18
N LEU A 39 -10.26 -52.30 13.02
CA LEU A 39 -9.50 -52.38 11.77
C LEU A 39 -10.26 -53.23 10.74
N TYR A 40 -10.26 -52.80 9.48
CA TYR A 40 -10.71 -53.61 8.36
C TYR A 40 -9.72 -54.76 8.09
N THR A 41 -10.24 -55.99 7.92
CA THR A 41 -9.44 -57.17 7.55
C THR A 41 -9.87 -57.71 6.19
N GLU A 42 -11.14 -58.13 6.05
CA GLU A 42 -11.73 -58.60 4.76
C GLU A 42 -13.24 -58.32 4.63
N ARG A 43 -13.93 -57.98 5.73
CA ARG A 43 -15.34 -57.60 5.75
C ARG A 43 -15.50 -56.27 6.47
N LEU A 44 -16.43 -55.43 6.00
CA LEU A 44 -16.75 -54.17 6.66
C LEU A 44 -17.18 -54.44 8.12
N PRO A 45 -16.50 -53.85 9.13
CA PRO A 45 -16.93 -53.98 10.51
C PRO A 45 -18.26 -53.24 10.72
N GLN A 46 -19.06 -53.68 11.69
CA GLN A 46 -20.23 -52.91 12.13
C GLN A 46 -19.74 -51.70 12.94
N ALA A 47 -19.64 -50.55 12.28
CA ALA A 47 -19.10 -49.31 12.83
C ALA A 47 -20.04 -48.13 12.54
N ASP A 48 -20.11 -47.18 13.47
CA ASP A 48 -20.96 -45.99 13.35
C ASP A 48 -20.30 -44.92 12.43
N LEU A 49 -18.97 -44.92 12.36
CA LEU A 49 -18.15 -44.02 11.56
C LEU A 49 -17.05 -44.80 10.84
N PHE A 50 -16.88 -44.60 9.54
CA PHE A 50 -15.77 -45.14 8.75
C PHE A 50 -14.76 -44.06 8.38
N ILE A 51 -13.48 -44.37 8.55
CA ILE A 51 -12.36 -43.52 8.13
C ILE A 51 -11.38 -44.29 7.25
N GLY A 52 -10.82 -43.65 6.23
CA GLY A 52 -9.81 -44.24 5.36
C GLY A 52 -9.49 -43.40 4.14
N SER A 53 -8.46 -43.82 3.40
CA SER A 53 -8.02 -43.17 2.17
C SER A 53 -8.15 -44.07 0.94
N TYR A 54 -8.69 -43.52 -0.15
CA TYR A 54 -8.92 -44.23 -1.41
C TYR A 54 -7.63 -44.85 -1.97
N LYS A 55 -6.49 -44.13 -1.95
CA LYS A 55 -5.21 -44.66 -2.45
C LYS A 55 -4.81 -45.98 -1.78
N LYS A 56 -5.17 -46.17 -0.50
CA LYS A 56 -4.70 -47.27 0.36
C LYS A 56 -5.74 -48.33 0.67
N SER A 57 -7.03 -48.02 0.56
CA SER A 57 -8.11 -48.93 0.94
C SER A 57 -8.75 -49.57 -0.31
N PRO A 58 -8.57 -50.89 -0.53
CA PRO A 58 -9.20 -51.59 -1.66
C PRO A 58 -10.72 -51.51 -1.64
N VAL A 59 -11.34 -51.62 -0.45
CA VAL A 59 -12.81 -51.52 -0.31
C VAL A 59 -13.32 -50.13 -0.67
N LEU A 60 -12.60 -49.05 -0.32
CA LEU A 60 -12.98 -47.71 -0.77
C LEU A 60 -12.87 -47.59 -2.30
N LYS A 61 -11.86 -48.19 -2.93
CA LYS A 61 -11.75 -48.19 -4.40
C LYS A 61 -12.94 -48.85 -5.07
N GLU A 62 -13.36 -50.01 -4.55
CA GLU A 62 -14.53 -50.74 -5.06
C GLU A 62 -15.83 -49.94 -4.86
N LEU A 63 -16.03 -49.35 -3.69
CA LEU A 63 -17.24 -48.59 -3.37
C LEU A 63 -17.34 -47.29 -4.20
N VAL A 64 -16.22 -46.60 -4.43
CA VAL A 64 -16.18 -45.41 -5.30
C VAL A 64 -16.39 -45.81 -6.76
N ALA A 65 -15.75 -46.88 -7.24
CA ALA A 65 -15.95 -47.37 -8.61
C ALA A 65 -17.40 -47.82 -8.88
N ALA A 66 -18.08 -48.35 -7.85
CA ALA A 66 -19.49 -48.71 -7.90
C ALA A 66 -20.45 -47.51 -7.74
N GLY A 67 -19.94 -46.28 -7.63
CA GLY A 67 -20.74 -45.06 -7.44
C GLY A 67 -21.45 -44.97 -6.08
N LYS A 68 -21.07 -45.79 -5.10
CA LYS A 68 -21.70 -45.82 -3.77
C LYS A 68 -21.15 -44.74 -2.83
N ILE A 69 -19.92 -44.27 -3.07
CA ILE A 69 -19.29 -43.17 -2.35
C ILE A 69 -18.87 -42.11 -3.39
N PRO A 70 -19.45 -40.90 -3.34
CA PRO A 70 -19.15 -39.85 -4.31
C PRO A 70 -17.87 -39.07 -3.95
N LEU A 71 -16.74 -39.78 -3.82
CA LEU A 71 -15.44 -39.17 -3.51
C LEU A 71 -14.75 -38.69 -4.81
N PRO A 72 -14.38 -37.40 -4.93
CA PRO A 72 -13.58 -36.92 -6.04
C PRO A 72 -12.20 -37.59 -6.06
N LEU A 73 -11.73 -37.98 -7.26
CA LEU A 73 -10.45 -38.66 -7.44
C LEU A 73 -9.30 -37.69 -7.70
N THR A 74 -9.27 -36.58 -6.95
CA THR A 74 -8.21 -35.57 -6.99
C THR A 74 -7.39 -35.60 -5.70
N PRO A 75 -6.07 -35.30 -5.73
CA PRO A 75 -5.25 -35.16 -4.52
C PRO A 75 -5.95 -34.37 -3.42
N GLU A 76 -5.82 -34.84 -2.18
CA GLU A 76 -6.35 -34.18 -0.98
C GLU A 76 -7.88 -34.00 -0.92
N ALA A 77 -8.66 -34.57 -1.85
CA ALA A 77 -10.12 -34.52 -1.81
C ALA A 77 -10.69 -35.28 -0.61
N ILE A 78 -11.81 -34.80 -0.09
CA ILE A 78 -12.45 -35.33 1.11
C ILE A 78 -13.96 -35.54 0.92
N ILE A 79 -14.50 -36.48 1.69
CA ILE A 79 -15.93 -36.66 1.86
C ILE A 79 -16.26 -36.94 3.33
N ILE A 80 -17.29 -36.29 3.86
CA ILE A 80 -17.90 -36.59 5.15
C ILE A 80 -19.41 -36.65 4.89
N GLN A 81 -20.01 -37.83 4.88
CA GLN A 81 -21.44 -37.97 4.56
C GLN A 81 -22.04 -39.23 5.19
N GLU A 82 -23.28 -39.14 5.64
CA GLU A 82 -24.04 -40.33 6.04
C GLU A 82 -24.49 -41.08 4.79
N LEU A 83 -24.12 -42.36 4.68
CA LEU A 83 -24.43 -43.22 3.54
C LEU A 83 -24.94 -44.58 4.01
N THR A 84 -25.92 -45.11 3.27
CA THR A 84 -26.43 -46.46 3.46
C THR A 84 -25.76 -47.42 2.47
N ILE A 85 -24.92 -48.33 2.96
CA ILE A 85 -24.21 -49.33 2.16
C ILE A 85 -24.50 -50.71 2.74
N ASN A 86 -25.00 -51.63 1.90
CA ASN A 86 -25.38 -52.99 2.30
C ASN A 86 -26.32 -53.02 3.52
N GLU A 87 -27.40 -52.21 3.47
CA GLU A 87 -28.41 -52.06 4.54
C GLU A 87 -27.89 -51.46 5.87
N HIS A 88 -26.63 -51.02 5.91
CA HIS A 88 -26.03 -50.36 7.07
C HIS A 88 -25.84 -48.87 6.82
N THR A 89 -26.44 -48.03 7.66
CA THR A 89 -26.25 -46.57 7.62
C THR A 89 -25.14 -46.19 8.59
N ALA A 90 -24.12 -45.50 8.08
CA ALA A 90 -22.99 -45.01 8.87
C ALA A 90 -22.52 -43.65 8.34
N LEU A 91 -21.77 -42.92 9.16
CA LEU A 91 -21.04 -41.75 8.70
C LEU A 91 -19.75 -42.18 8.00
N TRP A 92 -19.55 -41.76 6.76
CA TRP A 92 -18.35 -42.03 5.99
C TRP A 92 -17.51 -40.76 5.91
N ALA A 93 -16.34 -40.79 6.55
CA ALA A 93 -15.39 -39.68 6.59
C ALA A 93 -14.08 -40.14 5.93
N CYS A 94 -14.05 -40.06 4.61
CA CYS A 94 -13.00 -40.64 3.76
C CYS A 94 -12.30 -39.57 2.95
N ALA A 95 -11.14 -39.91 2.40
CA ALA A 95 -10.36 -39.01 1.58
C ALA A 95 -9.70 -39.72 0.40
N TYR A 96 -9.20 -38.96 -0.57
CA TYR A 96 -8.47 -39.53 -1.70
C TYR A 96 -7.12 -40.14 -1.27
N ASP A 97 -6.36 -39.42 -0.43
CA ASP A 97 -5.02 -39.80 0.04
C ASP A 97 -4.83 -39.57 1.55
N THR A 98 -3.61 -39.81 2.05
CA THR A 98 -3.27 -39.62 3.47
C THR A 98 -3.48 -38.18 3.93
N ARG A 99 -3.11 -37.19 3.12
CA ARG A 99 -3.20 -35.79 3.50
C ARG A 99 -4.65 -35.31 3.57
N GLY A 100 -5.49 -35.73 2.61
CA GLY A 100 -6.93 -35.53 2.72
C GLY A 100 -7.52 -36.20 3.98
N LEU A 101 -7.02 -37.38 4.37
CA LEU A 101 -7.46 -38.04 5.60
C LEU A 101 -7.06 -37.25 6.86
N LEU A 102 -5.90 -36.58 6.87
CA LEU A 102 -5.55 -35.62 7.94
C LEU A 102 -6.60 -34.52 8.04
N TYR A 103 -6.98 -33.91 6.91
CA TYR A 103 -7.97 -32.84 6.88
C TYR A 103 -9.33 -33.30 7.42
N VAL A 104 -9.76 -34.50 7.05
CA VAL A 104 -10.99 -35.11 7.57
C VAL A 104 -10.93 -35.27 9.08
N LEU A 105 -9.86 -35.87 9.62
CA LEU A 105 -9.76 -36.15 11.06
C LEU A 105 -9.75 -34.87 11.90
N TYR A 106 -9.01 -33.85 11.47
CA TYR A 106 -9.01 -32.54 12.12
C TYR A 106 -10.35 -31.81 11.97
N GLU A 107 -11.04 -31.94 10.83
CA GLU A 107 -12.36 -31.36 10.64
C GLU A 107 -13.41 -31.99 11.58
N LEU A 108 -13.43 -33.31 11.71
CA LEU A 108 -14.30 -34.00 12.66
C LEU A 108 -14.02 -33.55 14.11
N ALA A 109 -12.73 -33.44 14.48
CA ALA A 109 -12.34 -32.97 15.80
C ALA A 109 -12.77 -31.52 16.06
N ALA A 110 -12.63 -30.64 15.07
CA ALA A 110 -13.05 -29.25 15.16
C ALA A 110 -14.57 -29.10 15.33
N ARG A 111 -15.37 -29.90 14.61
CA ARG A 111 -16.84 -29.93 14.75
C ARG A 111 -17.27 -30.31 16.16
N ILE A 112 -16.66 -31.34 16.75
CA ILE A 112 -16.98 -31.80 18.10
C ILE A 112 -16.56 -30.76 19.16
N ASN A 113 -15.39 -30.14 18.99
CA ASN A 113 -14.86 -29.19 19.97
C ASN A 113 -15.60 -27.85 19.98
N ALA A 114 -16.16 -27.41 18.85
CA ALA A 114 -16.83 -26.12 18.75
C ALA A 114 -18.36 -26.18 18.94
N GLN A 115 -18.99 -27.34 18.68
CA GLN A 115 -20.43 -27.50 18.74
C GLN A 115 -20.81 -28.72 19.59
N SER A 116 -21.34 -29.78 18.96
CA SER A 116 -21.73 -31.04 19.58
C SER A 116 -21.66 -32.17 18.55
N VAL A 117 -21.79 -33.43 18.99
CA VAL A 117 -21.66 -34.62 18.10
C VAL A 117 -22.58 -34.59 16.85
N PRO A 118 -23.81 -34.06 16.88
CA PRO A 118 -24.63 -33.90 15.67
C PRO A 118 -23.96 -33.11 14.53
N ALA A 119 -23.03 -32.21 14.83
CA ALA A 119 -22.29 -31.45 13.80
C ALA A 119 -21.48 -32.35 12.86
N LEU A 120 -21.14 -33.58 13.28
CA LEU A 120 -20.43 -34.56 12.46
C LEU A 120 -21.19 -34.94 11.20
N TYR A 121 -22.52 -34.91 11.24
CA TYR A 121 -23.39 -35.34 10.14
C TYR A 121 -23.59 -34.27 9.07
N GLN A 122 -23.02 -33.06 9.23
CA GLN A 122 -23.06 -32.06 8.16
C GLN A 122 -22.27 -32.57 6.95
N PRO A 123 -22.93 -32.76 5.79
CA PRO A 123 -22.29 -33.37 4.64
C PRO A 123 -21.23 -32.43 4.05
N VAL A 124 -20.10 -33.00 3.64
CA VAL A 124 -19.01 -32.33 2.94
C VAL A 124 -18.53 -33.23 1.81
N CYS A 125 -18.34 -32.65 0.63
CA CYS A 125 -17.63 -33.26 -0.49
C CYS A 125 -16.85 -32.13 -1.17
N GLU A 126 -15.54 -32.09 -0.94
CA GLU A 126 -14.68 -30.96 -1.28
C GLU A 126 -13.36 -31.43 -1.90
N SER A 127 -12.82 -30.61 -2.80
CA SER A 127 -11.50 -30.77 -3.41
C SER A 127 -10.73 -29.44 -3.32
N PRO A 128 -9.38 -29.46 -3.29
CA PRO A 128 -8.57 -28.25 -3.25
C PRO A 128 -8.75 -27.42 -4.54
N ALA A 129 -8.97 -26.11 -4.41
CA ALA A 129 -8.98 -25.16 -5.52
C ALA A 129 -7.55 -24.73 -5.92
N PHE A 130 -6.70 -24.44 -4.94
CA PHE A 130 -5.26 -24.21 -5.14
C PHE A 130 -4.48 -25.46 -4.79
N ILE A 131 -3.60 -25.92 -5.69
CA ILE A 131 -2.79 -27.13 -5.53
C ILE A 131 -1.70 -26.90 -4.48
N HIS A 132 -1.06 -25.73 -4.49
CA HIS A 132 -0.05 -25.36 -3.51
C HIS A 132 -0.62 -24.32 -2.54
N ARG A 133 -0.59 -24.63 -1.25
CA ARG A 133 -1.04 -23.75 -0.17
C ARG A 133 0.05 -23.72 0.87
N ASN A 134 0.93 -22.75 0.72
CA ASN A 134 2.22 -22.71 1.41
C ASN A 134 2.30 -21.54 2.39
N VAL A 135 3.05 -21.72 3.48
CA VAL A 135 3.36 -20.64 4.42
C VAL A 135 4.87 -20.47 4.53
N LEU A 136 5.34 -19.26 4.27
CA LEU A 136 6.73 -18.84 4.30
C LEU A 136 7.07 -18.20 5.64
N HIS A 137 8.15 -18.64 6.27
CA HIS A 137 8.66 -18.08 7.52
C HIS A 137 10.10 -17.60 7.34
N LEU A 138 10.38 -16.35 7.73
CA LEU A 138 11.74 -15.81 7.63
C LEU A 138 12.59 -16.25 8.83
N LEU A 139 13.82 -16.67 8.55
CA LEU A 139 14.88 -16.89 9.52
C LEU A 139 15.95 -15.80 9.31
N PRO A 140 16.10 -14.85 10.23
CA PRO A 140 17.11 -13.81 10.13
C PRO A 140 18.53 -14.39 10.10
N LEU A 141 19.39 -13.83 9.25
CA LEU A 141 20.81 -14.24 9.17
C LEU A 141 21.54 -14.15 10.52
N ALA A 142 21.15 -13.23 11.40
CA ALA A 142 21.72 -13.09 12.74
C ALA A 142 21.51 -14.35 13.60
N ASP A 143 20.40 -15.06 13.42
CA ASP A 143 20.12 -16.28 14.19
C ASP A 143 20.99 -17.45 13.71
N LEU A 144 21.23 -17.55 12.39
CA LEU A 144 22.20 -18.51 11.85
C LEU A 144 23.63 -18.28 12.36
N LYS A 145 24.05 -17.00 12.48
CA LYS A 145 25.37 -16.63 13.01
C LYS A 145 25.57 -17.06 14.46
N ASN A 146 24.49 -17.18 15.22
CA ASN A 146 24.52 -17.44 16.67
C ASN A 146 24.19 -18.90 17.05
N GLY A 147 23.90 -19.78 16.09
CA GLY A 147 23.52 -21.17 16.38
C GLY A 147 22.05 -21.28 16.71
N TRP A 148 21.19 -21.10 15.71
CA TRP A 148 19.75 -21.12 15.91
C TRP A 148 19.27 -22.48 16.43
N THR A 149 18.23 -22.44 17.26
CA THR A 149 17.59 -23.62 17.85
C THR A 149 16.09 -23.52 17.70
N ILE A 150 15.43 -24.67 17.72
CA ILE A 150 13.98 -24.77 17.63
C ILE A 150 13.42 -25.40 18.91
N THR A 151 12.19 -25.00 19.27
CA THR A 151 11.41 -25.69 20.30
C THR A 151 10.47 -26.68 19.60
N PRO A 152 10.66 -28.00 19.69
CA PRO A 152 9.83 -28.96 18.94
C PRO A 152 8.34 -28.85 19.26
N ALA A 153 7.98 -28.52 20.50
CA ALA A 153 6.59 -28.31 20.90
C ALA A 153 5.92 -27.13 20.17
N TYR A 154 6.64 -26.02 20.00
CA TYR A 154 6.17 -24.86 19.24
C TYR A 154 5.89 -25.24 17.79
N TRP A 155 6.87 -25.85 17.11
CA TRP A 155 6.77 -26.17 15.69
C TRP A 155 5.73 -27.25 15.40
N ARG A 156 5.62 -28.28 16.25
CA ARG A 156 4.53 -29.27 16.12
C ARG A 156 3.16 -28.61 16.21
N SER A 157 2.96 -27.72 17.19
CA SER A 157 1.70 -27.02 17.36
C SER A 157 1.40 -26.07 16.19
N TYR A 158 2.43 -25.38 15.68
CA TYR A 158 2.33 -24.52 14.50
C TYR A 158 1.97 -25.31 13.24
N PHE A 159 2.67 -26.41 12.95
CA PHE A 159 2.38 -27.26 11.79
C PHE A 159 1.02 -27.94 11.89
N GLU A 160 0.59 -28.34 13.09
CA GLU A 160 -0.77 -28.82 13.34
C GLU A 160 -1.82 -27.73 13.00
N MET A 161 -1.58 -26.47 13.38
CA MET A 161 -2.44 -25.33 13.03
C MET A 161 -2.50 -25.12 11.51
N LEU A 162 -1.38 -25.25 10.80
CA LEU A 162 -1.34 -25.18 9.34
C LEU A 162 -2.18 -26.30 8.69
N ILE A 163 -1.99 -27.54 9.13
CA ILE A 163 -2.72 -28.71 8.60
C ILE A 163 -4.23 -28.63 8.93
N LYS A 164 -4.61 -28.17 10.12
CA LYS A 164 -6.03 -27.93 10.50
C LYS A 164 -6.73 -26.92 9.57
N ASN A 165 -5.95 -25.99 9.03
CA ASN A 165 -6.39 -24.99 8.07
C ASN A 165 -6.12 -25.40 6.61
N ARG A 166 -5.72 -26.66 6.38
CA ARG A 166 -5.52 -27.28 5.06
C ARG A 166 -4.37 -26.70 4.23
N PHE A 167 -3.37 -26.10 4.87
CA PHE A 167 -2.09 -25.87 4.19
C PHE A 167 -1.40 -27.20 3.91
N ASN A 168 -0.54 -27.21 2.90
CA ASN A 168 0.22 -28.41 2.50
C ASN A 168 1.71 -28.15 2.32
N GLY A 169 2.17 -26.89 2.35
CA GLY A 169 3.58 -26.53 2.28
C GLY A 169 4.02 -25.62 3.43
N PHE A 170 5.30 -25.73 3.80
CA PHE A 170 6.00 -24.80 4.67
C PHE A 170 7.36 -24.44 4.07
N THR A 171 7.66 -23.14 3.92
CA THR A 171 8.97 -22.64 3.50
C THR A 171 9.69 -21.95 4.64
N LEU A 172 10.89 -22.42 4.97
CA LEU A 172 11.83 -21.65 5.79
C LEU A 172 12.74 -20.83 4.87
N VAL A 173 12.70 -19.51 4.97
CA VAL A 173 13.54 -18.62 4.17
C VAL A 173 14.70 -18.10 4.99
N LEU A 174 15.91 -18.29 4.47
CA LEU A 174 17.11 -17.65 4.99
C LEU A 174 17.13 -16.20 4.48
N ALA A 175 16.77 -15.26 5.35
CA ALA A 175 16.63 -13.85 5.03
C ALA A 175 17.86 -13.07 5.51
N ALA A 176 18.66 -12.59 4.56
CA ALA A 176 19.77 -11.69 4.83
C ALA A 176 19.37 -10.25 4.44
N PRO A 177 19.73 -9.21 5.22
CA PRO A 177 19.41 -7.81 4.87
C PRO A 177 20.19 -7.31 3.65
N SER A 178 21.25 -8.01 3.28
CA SER A 178 22.08 -7.79 2.10
C SER A 178 22.60 -9.14 1.60
N PRO A 179 23.16 -9.22 0.39
CA PRO A 179 23.81 -10.44 -0.10
C PRO A 179 24.82 -11.01 0.89
N ALA A 180 24.69 -12.30 1.20
CA ALA A 180 25.57 -13.01 2.12
C ALA A 180 25.72 -14.50 1.72
N PRO A 181 26.93 -15.09 1.83
CA PRO A 181 27.09 -16.52 1.63
C PRO A 181 26.55 -17.25 2.86
N VAL A 182 25.38 -17.89 2.74
CA VAL A 182 24.73 -18.59 3.86
C VAL A 182 25.26 -20.01 4.10
N PHE A 183 25.77 -20.67 3.06
CA PHE A 183 26.28 -22.04 3.13
C PHE A 183 27.43 -22.28 4.13
N PRO A 184 28.40 -21.35 4.33
CA PRO A 184 29.44 -21.50 5.34
C PRO A 184 28.92 -21.72 6.77
N TYR A 185 27.67 -21.33 7.06
CA TYR A 185 27.03 -21.53 8.36
C TYR A 185 26.44 -22.93 8.55
N PHE A 186 26.39 -23.75 7.51
CA PHE A 186 25.89 -25.14 7.57
C PHE A 186 27.00 -26.15 7.27
N LEU A 187 27.87 -25.85 6.29
CA LEU A 187 28.75 -26.83 5.68
C LEU A 187 30.16 -26.26 5.47
N SER A 188 31.14 -27.16 5.48
CA SER A 188 32.48 -26.92 4.92
C SER A 188 32.57 -27.62 3.57
N VAL A 189 33.13 -26.94 2.57
CA VAL A 189 33.32 -27.47 1.19
C VAL A 189 34.82 -27.70 0.98
N PRO A 190 35.33 -28.94 1.13
CA PRO A 190 36.77 -29.22 1.11
C PRO A 190 37.49 -28.82 -0.18
N GLU A 191 36.77 -28.78 -1.31
CA GLU A 191 37.26 -28.35 -2.62
C GLU A 191 37.53 -26.84 -2.71
N HIS A 192 36.96 -26.07 -1.77
CA HIS A 192 37.11 -24.61 -1.66
C HIS A 192 37.52 -24.19 -0.24
N PRO A 193 38.72 -24.62 0.23
CA PRO A 193 39.18 -24.34 1.60
C PRO A 193 39.42 -22.84 1.86
N GLU A 194 39.56 -22.03 0.81
CA GLU A 194 39.67 -20.58 0.87
C GLU A 194 38.39 -19.89 1.35
N VAL A 195 37.22 -20.55 1.21
CA VAL A 195 35.92 -19.98 1.58
C VAL A 195 35.67 -20.18 3.08
N ASN A 196 36.25 -19.30 3.88
CA ASN A 196 36.08 -19.29 5.34
C ASN A 196 35.87 -17.86 5.85
N PRO A 197 34.62 -17.36 5.85
CA PRO A 197 34.34 -15.94 6.01
C PRO A 197 34.83 -15.37 7.35
N PHE A 198 34.86 -16.15 8.44
CA PHE A 198 35.18 -15.64 9.80
C PHE A 198 35.74 -16.69 10.78
N HIS A 199 36.36 -17.80 10.34
CA HIS A 199 36.66 -18.95 11.20
C HIS A 199 35.40 -19.50 11.91
N ILE A 200 34.37 -19.82 11.13
CA ILE A 200 33.13 -20.41 11.68
C ILE A 200 33.46 -21.76 12.36
N PRO A 201 33.12 -21.95 13.65
CA PRO A 201 33.36 -23.21 14.36
C PRO A 201 32.58 -24.38 13.75
N ASP A 202 33.18 -25.58 13.73
CA ASP A 202 32.49 -26.79 13.26
C ASP A 202 31.26 -27.14 14.09
N GLU A 203 31.28 -26.83 15.39
CA GLU A 203 30.13 -27.01 16.29
C GLU A 203 28.93 -26.15 15.86
N LEU A 204 29.17 -24.91 15.44
CA LEU A 204 28.13 -24.01 14.94
C LEU A 204 27.51 -24.54 13.64
N ARG A 205 28.35 -24.98 12.68
CA ARG A 205 27.89 -25.62 11.44
C ARG A 205 27.03 -26.85 11.72
N SER A 206 27.53 -27.73 12.59
CA SER A 206 26.85 -28.97 12.97
C SER A 206 25.51 -28.69 13.64
N THR A 207 25.46 -27.71 14.56
CA THR A 207 24.22 -27.29 15.23
C THR A 207 23.21 -26.75 14.24
N ASN A 208 23.60 -25.82 13.36
CA ASN A 208 22.70 -25.23 12.37
C ASN A 208 22.12 -26.28 11.41
N LEU A 209 22.95 -27.22 10.95
CA LEU A 209 22.54 -28.31 10.07
C LEU A 209 21.59 -29.28 10.76
N GLN A 210 21.89 -29.69 12.00
CA GLN A 210 21.03 -30.56 12.80
C GLN A 210 19.67 -29.90 13.09
N THR A 211 19.66 -28.61 13.42
CA THR A 211 18.41 -27.86 13.63
C THR A 211 17.58 -27.81 12.35
N LEU A 212 18.21 -27.62 11.19
CA LEU A 212 17.51 -27.63 9.89
C LEU A 212 16.92 -29.01 9.56
N GLN A 213 17.69 -30.08 9.78
CA GLN A 213 17.22 -31.46 9.62
C GLN A 213 16.02 -31.76 10.52
N ALA A 214 16.13 -31.44 11.82
CA ALA A 214 15.06 -31.65 12.79
C ALA A 214 13.78 -30.88 12.42
N LEU A 215 13.91 -29.66 11.86
CA LEU A 215 12.75 -28.90 11.41
C LEU A 215 12.07 -29.55 10.18
N GLY A 216 12.87 -30.02 9.22
CA GLY A 216 12.37 -30.74 8.04
C GLY A 216 11.62 -32.02 8.43
N GLU A 217 12.19 -32.81 9.34
CA GLU A 217 11.55 -34.01 9.91
C GLU A 217 10.20 -33.67 10.55
N LEU A 218 10.14 -32.63 11.38
CA LEU A 218 8.89 -32.19 12.03
C LEU A 218 7.82 -31.76 11.02
N ALA A 219 8.20 -31.11 9.92
CA ALA A 219 7.27 -30.70 8.85
C ALA A 219 6.71 -31.93 8.13
N THR A 220 7.57 -32.87 7.72
CA THR A 220 7.18 -34.13 7.07
C THR A 220 6.30 -34.98 7.99
N GLU A 221 6.64 -35.09 9.28
CA GLU A 221 5.84 -35.80 10.30
C GLU A 221 4.44 -35.21 10.46
N ALA A 222 4.28 -33.89 10.29
CA ALA A 222 2.98 -33.23 10.32
C ALA A 222 2.18 -33.43 9.03
N GLY A 223 2.82 -33.83 7.93
CA GLY A 223 2.21 -34.03 6.60
C GLY A 223 2.35 -32.83 5.66
N LEU A 224 3.31 -31.93 5.92
CA LEU A 224 3.65 -30.76 5.11
C LEU A 224 4.85 -31.04 4.19
N ASP A 225 4.85 -30.44 3.01
CA ASP A 225 6.00 -30.37 2.12
C ASP A 225 6.97 -29.28 2.62
N PHE A 226 8.26 -29.62 2.80
CA PHE A 226 9.26 -28.71 3.36
C PHE A 226 10.13 -28.06 2.28
N TYR A 227 10.07 -26.74 2.22
CA TYR A 227 10.84 -25.93 1.28
C TYR A 227 11.91 -25.10 1.99
N LEU A 228 13.07 -24.94 1.35
CA LEU A 228 14.13 -24.06 1.82
C LEU A 228 14.29 -22.87 0.87
N GLY A 229 14.18 -21.66 1.40
CA GLY A 229 14.28 -20.43 0.63
C GLY A 229 15.56 -19.64 0.91
N PHE A 230 16.02 -18.91 -0.10
CA PHE A 230 17.19 -18.03 -0.05
C PHE A 230 16.77 -16.63 -0.54
N TRP A 231 16.84 -15.62 0.33
CA TRP A 231 16.53 -14.24 -0.04
C TRP A 231 17.77 -13.36 -0.06
N ASN A 232 17.77 -12.38 -0.99
CA ASN A 232 18.92 -11.55 -1.33
C ASN A 232 20.14 -12.40 -1.73
N PHE A 233 19.88 -13.47 -2.48
CA PHE A 233 20.93 -14.36 -2.98
C PHE A 233 21.58 -13.78 -4.25
N TYR A 234 22.84 -14.08 -4.52
CA TYR A 234 23.53 -13.51 -5.70
C TYR A 234 23.06 -14.19 -7.00
N ALA A 235 22.96 -13.40 -8.07
CA ALA A 235 22.36 -13.80 -9.35
C ALA A 235 23.36 -14.28 -10.42
N GLY A 236 24.63 -14.48 -10.05
CA GLY A 236 25.72 -14.85 -10.97
C GLY A 236 27.03 -14.14 -10.64
N HIS A 237 26.92 -12.89 -10.19
CA HIS A 237 28.07 -12.08 -9.81
C HIS A 237 28.21 -11.97 -8.28
N PRO A 238 29.38 -12.26 -7.69
CA PRO A 238 29.64 -12.01 -6.28
C PRO A 238 29.59 -10.51 -5.97
N PRO A 239 28.84 -10.10 -4.94
CA PRO A 239 28.99 -8.77 -4.34
C PRO A 239 30.45 -8.51 -3.93
N HIS A 240 30.91 -7.25 -3.98
CA HIS A 240 32.29 -6.91 -3.60
C HIS A 240 32.68 -7.36 -2.18
N SER A 241 31.71 -7.41 -1.25
CA SER A 241 31.90 -7.90 0.12
C SER A 241 32.35 -9.35 0.20
N PHE A 242 32.13 -10.16 -0.85
CA PHE A 242 32.45 -11.58 -0.87
C PHE A 242 33.94 -11.85 -1.11
N ARG A 243 34.68 -10.90 -1.69
CA ARG A 243 36.13 -11.05 -1.94
C ARG A 243 36.92 -11.28 -0.65
N GLY A 244 36.53 -10.62 0.44
CA GLY A 244 37.13 -10.81 1.76
C GLY A 244 36.81 -12.17 2.39
N LEU A 245 35.90 -12.94 1.79
CA LEU A 245 35.43 -14.25 2.27
C LEU A 245 35.98 -15.41 1.43
N GLY A 246 36.92 -15.13 0.50
CA GLY A 246 37.48 -16.11 -0.41
C GLY A 246 36.61 -16.43 -1.63
N LEU A 247 35.52 -15.71 -1.86
CA LEU A 247 34.63 -15.89 -3.01
C LEU A 247 34.86 -14.82 -4.08
N ASN A 248 34.96 -15.25 -5.34
CA ASN A 248 35.17 -14.40 -6.51
C ASN A 248 34.45 -14.99 -7.75
N GLU A 249 34.50 -14.28 -8.88
CA GLU A 249 33.84 -14.69 -10.14
C GLU A 249 34.27 -16.08 -10.62
N GLU A 250 35.51 -16.51 -10.33
CA GLU A 250 36.05 -17.78 -10.82
C GLU A 250 35.59 -18.98 -9.99
N ASN A 251 35.43 -18.83 -8.67
CA ASN A 251 35.12 -19.95 -7.77
C ASN A 251 33.68 -19.99 -7.25
N ILE A 252 32.91 -18.89 -7.36
CA ILE A 252 31.59 -18.79 -6.72
C ILE A 252 30.60 -19.83 -7.25
N GLY A 253 30.60 -20.10 -8.56
CA GLY A 253 29.70 -21.09 -9.18
C GLY A 253 30.00 -22.51 -8.69
N SER A 254 31.26 -22.94 -8.76
CA SER A 254 31.69 -24.25 -8.27
C SER A 254 31.40 -24.44 -6.78
N TYR A 255 31.72 -23.43 -5.96
CA TYR A 255 31.44 -23.45 -4.52
C TYR A 255 29.95 -23.61 -4.24
N PHE A 256 29.11 -22.81 -4.90
CA PHE A 256 27.66 -22.85 -4.70
C PHE A 256 27.05 -24.19 -5.08
N TYR A 257 27.40 -24.70 -6.25
CA TYR A 257 26.95 -26.01 -6.73
C TYR A 257 27.27 -27.11 -5.70
N LEU A 258 28.52 -27.18 -5.23
CA LEU A 258 28.96 -28.19 -4.28
C LEU A 258 28.27 -28.03 -2.92
N ALA A 259 28.17 -26.81 -2.41
CA ALA A 259 27.51 -26.51 -1.14
C ALA A 259 26.02 -26.85 -1.17
N LEU A 260 25.31 -26.45 -2.22
CA LEU A 260 23.88 -26.73 -2.39
C LEU A 260 23.64 -28.22 -2.54
N LYS A 261 24.44 -28.90 -3.37
CA LYS A 261 24.39 -30.35 -3.52
C LYS A 261 24.57 -31.04 -2.17
N GLN A 262 25.63 -30.72 -1.43
CA GLN A 262 25.90 -31.34 -0.14
C GLN A 262 24.76 -31.09 0.87
N LEU A 263 24.17 -29.88 0.87
CA LEU A 263 23.02 -29.55 1.70
C LEU A 263 21.80 -30.42 1.36
N LEU A 264 21.46 -30.56 0.07
CA LEU A 264 20.32 -31.36 -0.38
C LEU A 264 20.49 -32.86 -0.07
N PHE A 265 21.72 -33.37 -0.04
CA PHE A 265 22.04 -34.73 0.39
C PHE A 265 21.98 -34.90 1.91
N SER A 266 22.35 -33.86 2.66
CA SER A 266 22.32 -33.87 4.13
C SER A 266 20.89 -33.67 4.68
N CYS A 267 20.02 -32.98 3.94
CA CYS A 267 18.64 -32.70 4.31
C CYS A 267 17.69 -33.29 3.25
N PRO A 268 17.43 -34.61 3.27
CA PRO A 268 16.63 -35.28 2.25
C PRO A 268 15.18 -34.78 2.23
N ASP A 269 14.63 -34.36 3.38
CA ASP A 269 13.26 -33.84 3.54
C ASP A 269 12.98 -32.52 2.80
N ILE A 270 14.01 -31.84 2.28
CA ILE A 270 13.82 -30.66 1.43
C ILE A 270 13.21 -31.11 0.10
N SER A 271 11.92 -30.83 -0.07
CA SER A 271 11.13 -31.15 -1.27
C SER A 271 11.13 -30.03 -2.31
N GLY A 272 11.54 -28.80 -1.95
CA GLY A 272 11.72 -27.73 -2.92
C GLY A 272 12.57 -26.57 -2.44
N LEU A 273 13.01 -25.73 -3.39
CA LEU A 273 13.86 -24.57 -3.16
C LEU A 273 13.19 -23.29 -3.67
N THR A 274 13.33 -22.19 -2.93
CA THR A 274 12.84 -20.87 -3.34
C THR A 274 13.98 -19.86 -3.40
N PHE A 275 14.10 -19.09 -4.47
CA PHE A 275 15.15 -18.07 -4.61
C PHE A 275 14.57 -16.69 -4.87
N ARG A 276 15.02 -15.71 -4.08
CA ARG A 276 14.90 -14.27 -4.35
C ARG A 276 16.31 -13.70 -4.44
N PHE A 277 16.66 -13.19 -5.62
CA PHE A 277 17.99 -12.68 -5.90
C PHE A 277 18.15 -11.20 -5.52
N ASP A 278 19.38 -10.80 -5.25
CA ASP A 278 19.78 -9.43 -4.89
C ASP A 278 19.80 -8.47 -6.08
N SER A 279 20.06 -9.05 -7.25
CA SER A 279 20.10 -8.43 -8.55
C SER A 279 19.27 -9.29 -9.49
N ALA A 280 18.55 -8.65 -10.41
CA ALA A 280 17.71 -9.30 -11.39
C ALA A 280 18.16 -8.91 -12.80
N PRO A 281 18.03 -9.81 -13.80
CA PRO A 281 17.59 -11.21 -13.68
C PRO A 281 18.73 -12.18 -13.26
N LEU A 282 18.37 -13.42 -12.89
CA LEU A 282 19.30 -14.54 -12.74
C LEU A 282 20.07 -14.81 -14.04
N GLU A 283 21.40 -14.90 -13.98
CA GLU A 283 22.21 -15.26 -15.13
C GLU A 283 21.97 -16.74 -15.53
N PRO A 284 21.53 -17.02 -16.78
CA PRO A 284 21.13 -18.37 -17.18
C PRO A 284 22.25 -19.42 -17.06
N ALA A 285 23.48 -19.07 -17.44
CA ALA A 285 24.63 -19.98 -17.35
C ALA A 285 24.94 -20.35 -15.90
N PHE A 286 24.88 -19.36 -15.00
CA PHE A 286 25.07 -19.58 -13.57
C PHE A 286 23.94 -20.44 -12.98
N GLY A 287 22.67 -20.15 -13.30
CA GLY A 287 21.52 -20.94 -12.85
C GLY A 287 21.60 -22.41 -13.28
N LEU A 288 22.05 -22.67 -14.52
CA LEU A 288 22.27 -24.02 -15.05
C LEU A 288 23.37 -24.77 -14.31
N GLN A 289 24.56 -24.17 -14.18
CA GLN A 289 25.76 -24.81 -13.62
C GLN A 289 25.69 -24.99 -12.09
N THR A 290 24.75 -24.31 -11.42
CA THR A 290 24.66 -24.33 -9.96
C THR A 290 23.37 -24.96 -9.47
N ILE A 291 22.24 -24.26 -9.64
CA ILE A 291 20.94 -24.63 -9.08
C ILE A 291 20.40 -25.89 -9.78
N ILE A 292 20.26 -25.84 -11.11
CA ILE A 292 19.70 -26.96 -11.90
C ILE A 292 20.56 -28.20 -11.75
N GLN A 293 21.89 -28.05 -11.89
CA GLN A 293 22.81 -29.18 -11.78
C GLN A 293 22.78 -29.83 -10.38
N ALA A 294 22.65 -29.05 -9.30
CA ALA A 294 22.53 -29.59 -7.95
C ALA A 294 21.25 -30.41 -7.75
N VAL A 295 20.12 -29.95 -8.29
CA VAL A 295 18.84 -30.67 -8.24
C VAL A 295 18.88 -31.95 -9.08
N GLN A 296 19.46 -31.89 -10.28
CA GLN A 296 19.66 -33.06 -11.14
C GLN A 296 20.53 -34.12 -10.49
N ALA A 297 21.55 -33.72 -9.72
CA ALA A 297 22.39 -34.65 -8.98
C ALA A 297 21.63 -35.46 -7.90
N LYS A 298 20.45 -34.99 -7.46
CA LYS A 298 19.53 -35.71 -6.55
C LYS A 298 18.39 -36.43 -7.31
N GLY A 299 18.39 -36.42 -8.64
CA GLY A 299 17.40 -37.11 -9.47
C GLY A 299 16.07 -36.36 -9.62
N ASN A 300 16.11 -35.02 -9.68
CA ASN A 300 14.93 -34.16 -9.92
C ASN A 300 13.80 -34.32 -8.88
N GLN A 301 14.14 -34.69 -7.65
CA GLN A 301 13.17 -34.86 -6.56
C GLN A 301 12.82 -33.56 -5.83
N THR A 302 13.47 -32.45 -6.19
CA THR A 302 13.34 -31.16 -5.51
C THR A 302 12.81 -30.13 -6.51
N SER A 303 11.67 -29.50 -6.21
CA SER A 303 11.11 -28.47 -7.07
C SER A 303 11.83 -27.12 -6.92
N LEU A 304 11.69 -26.25 -7.92
CA LEU A 304 12.30 -24.92 -7.95
C LEU A 304 11.24 -23.82 -7.97
N THR A 305 11.44 -22.76 -7.21
CA THR A 305 10.55 -21.61 -7.22
C THR A 305 11.35 -20.32 -7.30
N PHE A 306 10.96 -19.44 -8.22
CA PHE A 306 11.63 -18.16 -8.46
C PHE A 306 10.61 -17.02 -8.46
N TYR A 307 11.07 -15.78 -8.27
CA TYR A 307 10.24 -14.59 -8.46
C TYR A 307 10.15 -14.26 -9.95
N ALA A 308 8.94 -14.00 -10.45
CA ALA A 308 8.68 -13.84 -11.88
C ALA A 308 9.48 -12.67 -12.50
N ASP A 309 9.61 -11.57 -11.77
CA ASP A 309 10.35 -10.37 -12.17
C ASP A 309 11.88 -10.54 -12.15
N GLN A 310 12.39 -11.70 -11.70
CA GLN A 310 13.81 -12.01 -11.59
C GLN A 310 14.30 -13.07 -12.57
N ILE A 311 13.43 -13.57 -13.46
CA ILE A 311 13.75 -14.64 -14.40
C ILE A 311 13.61 -14.13 -15.84
N SER A 312 14.58 -14.50 -16.69
CA SER A 312 14.56 -14.20 -18.12
C SER A 312 13.86 -15.30 -18.92
N ALA A 313 13.39 -14.97 -20.13
CA ALA A 313 12.82 -15.96 -21.05
C ALA A 313 13.81 -17.10 -21.38
N GLU A 314 15.10 -16.78 -21.52
CA GLU A 314 16.16 -17.76 -21.74
C GLU A 314 16.28 -18.77 -20.58
N MET A 315 16.19 -18.28 -19.34
CA MET A 315 16.22 -19.16 -18.16
C MET A 315 14.97 -20.04 -18.06
N LEU A 316 13.80 -19.55 -18.48
CA LEU A 316 12.58 -20.38 -18.58
C LEU A 316 12.75 -21.50 -19.61
N ASP A 317 13.25 -21.20 -20.80
CA ASP A 317 13.48 -22.20 -21.83
C ASP A 317 14.47 -23.27 -21.36
N LEU A 318 15.48 -22.89 -20.56
CA LEU A 318 16.36 -23.86 -19.89
C LEU A 318 15.58 -24.76 -18.93
N LEU A 319 14.77 -24.20 -18.02
CA LEU A 319 13.97 -24.97 -17.05
C LEU A 319 13.06 -25.99 -17.75
N ASP A 320 12.39 -25.59 -18.84
CA ASP A 320 11.51 -26.44 -19.65
C ASP A 320 12.22 -27.71 -20.16
N THR A 321 13.53 -27.65 -20.42
CA THR A 321 14.30 -28.81 -20.92
C THR A 321 14.76 -29.79 -19.84
N THR A 322 14.67 -29.41 -18.56
CA THR A 322 15.29 -30.18 -17.45
C THR A 322 14.41 -31.28 -16.88
N GLY A 323 13.08 -31.17 -17.06
CA GLY A 323 12.09 -32.02 -16.40
C GLY A 323 11.97 -31.79 -14.88
N ILE A 324 12.54 -30.70 -14.35
CA ILE A 324 12.38 -30.28 -12.96
C ILE A 324 11.03 -29.56 -12.82
N GLU A 325 10.26 -29.89 -11.78
CA GLU A 325 9.04 -29.13 -11.45
C GLU A 325 9.43 -27.72 -10.98
N TYR A 326 8.83 -26.69 -11.59
CA TYR A 326 9.10 -25.32 -11.19
C TYR A 326 7.85 -24.42 -11.16
N ALA A 327 7.93 -23.34 -10.39
CA ALA A 327 6.88 -22.36 -10.20
C ALA A 327 7.44 -20.93 -10.16
N LEU A 328 6.62 -19.95 -10.53
CA LEU A 328 6.98 -18.53 -10.46
C LEU A 328 6.06 -17.78 -9.50
N ILE A 329 6.66 -16.97 -8.62
CA ILE A 329 5.96 -16.14 -7.63
C ILE A 329 5.66 -14.76 -8.22
N ASN A 330 4.41 -14.31 -8.04
CA ASN A 330 4.00 -12.92 -8.21
C ASN A 330 3.65 -12.31 -6.84
N GLU A 331 4.23 -11.16 -6.51
CA GLU A 331 3.94 -10.44 -5.26
C GLU A 331 2.74 -9.49 -5.35
N GLY A 332 2.11 -9.32 -6.52
CA GLY A 332 0.94 -8.46 -6.73
C GLY A 332 1.19 -6.99 -6.35
N TRP A 333 0.98 -6.66 -5.07
CA TRP A 333 1.19 -5.35 -4.45
C TRP A 333 2.58 -5.18 -3.82
N GLY A 334 3.50 -6.14 -4.06
CA GLY A 334 4.85 -6.15 -3.47
C GLY A 334 4.82 -6.59 -2.00
N GLY A 335 5.63 -5.93 -1.16
CA GLY A 335 5.74 -6.28 0.26
C GLY A 335 4.57 -5.86 1.16
N LYS A 336 3.46 -5.36 0.60
CA LYS A 336 2.31 -4.84 1.35
C LYS A 336 1.01 -5.35 0.76
N LEU A 337 -0.04 -5.35 1.57
CA LEU A 337 -1.38 -5.73 1.16
C LEU A 337 -2.09 -4.52 0.51
N GLY A 338 -2.40 -4.57 -0.79
CA GLY A 338 -3.29 -3.62 -1.47
C GLY A 338 -4.72 -4.14 -1.54
N LEU A 339 -5.57 -3.57 -2.41
CA LEU A 339 -6.96 -4.00 -2.59
C LEU A 339 -7.09 -5.39 -3.26
N PRO A 340 -8.22 -6.10 -3.10
CA PRO A 340 -8.39 -7.52 -3.47
C PRO A 340 -8.56 -7.77 -4.98
N TYR A 341 -7.65 -7.25 -5.80
CA TYR A 341 -7.62 -7.51 -7.24
C TYR A 341 -6.17 -7.53 -7.77
N LEU A 342 -5.99 -8.09 -8.95
CA LEU A 342 -4.72 -8.05 -9.69
C LEU A 342 -4.56 -6.69 -10.38
N LYS A 343 -3.59 -5.88 -9.93
CA LYS A 343 -3.32 -4.53 -10.46
C LYS A 343 -3.12 -4.53 -11.98
N ASP A 344 -2.28 -5.42 -12.48
CA ASP A 344 -2.18 -5.83 -13.89
C ASP A 344 -1.49 -7.20 -13.94
N VAL A 345 -1.84 -8.05 -14.91
CA VAL A 345 -1.11 -9.30 -15.12
C VAL A 345 0.31 -8.93 -15.53
N ASP A 346 1.30 -9.47 -14.81
CA ASP A 346 2.70 -9.32 -15.17
C ASP A 346 2.86 -9.70 -16.66
N PRO A 347 3.33 -8.79 -17.53
CA PRO A 347 3.47 -9.07 -18.96
C PRO A 347 4.29 -10.33 -19.23
N PHE A 348 5.26 -10.63 -18.37
CA PHE A 348 6.06 -11.84 -18.45
C PHE A 348 5.24 -13.10 -18.16
N LEU A 349 4.42 -13.08 -17.11
CA LEU A 349 3.50 -14.18 -16.78
C LEU A 349 2.43 -14.36 -17.87
N ALA A 350 1.90 -13.26 -18.41
CA ALA A 350 0.93 -13.30 -19.50
C ALA A 350 1.52 -13.92 -20.78
N ALA A 351 2.76 -13.55 -21.13
CA ALA A 351 3.42 -14.03 -22.35
C ALA A 351 3.83 -15.52 -22.30
N HIS A 352 4.04 -16.06 -21.10
CA HIS A 352 4.53 -17.44 -20.89
C HIS A 352 3.52 -18.33 -20.15
N GLY A 353 2.26 -17.90 -20.06
CA GLY A 353 1.20 -18.64 -19.38
C GLY A 353 1.05 -20.07 -19.91
N GLY A 354 0.76 -21.01 -19.01
CA GLY A 354 0.57 -22.43 -19.34
C GLY A 354 1.85 -23.26 -19.42
N LYS A 355 3.05 -22.66 -19.33
CA LYS A 355 4.33 -23.38 -19.21
C LYS A 355 4.67 -23.80 -17.78
N PHE A 356 4.14 -23.10 -16.79
CA PHE A 356 4.48 -23.27 -15.37
C PHE A 356 3.25 -23.02 -14.48
N ASN A 357 3.38 -23.34 -13.18
CA ASN A 357 2.36 -23.04 -12.18
C ASN A 357 2.65 -21.68 -11.52
N PRO A 358 1.82 -20.64 -11.74
CA PRO A 358 2.00 -19.37 -11.06
C PRO A 358 1.54 -19.48 -9.60
N VAL A 359 2.30 -18.83 -8.71
CA VAL A 359 2.04 -18.75 -7.27
C VAL A 359 1.83 -17.29 -6.89
N PHE A 360 0.71 -16.99 -6.24
CA PHE A 360 0.45 -15.66 -5.71
C PHE A 360 0.99 -15.57 -4.28
N GLN A 361 1.88 -14.62 -4.01
CA GLN A 361 2.42 -14.39 -2.67
C GLN A 361 1.64 -13.26 -1.99
N LEU A 362 0.99 -13.59 -0.88
CA LEU A 362 0.21 -12.67 -0.07
C LEU A 362 0.97 -12.34 1.23
N PRO A 363 1.36 -11.07 1.46
CA PRO A 363 1.96 -10.68 2.73
C PRO A 363 0.90 -10.66 3.84
N ILE A 364 1.26 -11.13 5.02
CA ILE A 364 0.46 -10.90 6.24
C ILE A 364 0.93 -9.59 6.87
N PRO A 365 0.05 -8.58 7.05
CA PRO A 365 0.43 -7.34 7.72
C PRO A 365 0.90 -7.65 9.16
N SER A 366 2.06 -7.12 9.52
CA SER A 366 2.71 -7.32 10.82
C SER A 366 2.97 -5.95 11.44
N PRO A 367 2.53 -5.69 12.69
CA PRO A 367 2.08 -6.64 13.71
C PRO A 367 0.54 -6.81 13.81
N VAL A 368 -0.26 -6.33 12.87
CA VAL A 368 -1.72 -6.19 13.07
C VAL A 368 -2.47 -7.50 12.82
N PRO A 369 -3.26 -8.02 13.78
CA PRO A 369 -4.22 -9.09 13.48
C PRO A 369 -5.18 -8.63 12.38
N TRP A 370 -5.28 -9.40 11.31
CA TRP A 370 -6.04 -9.09 10.10
C TRP A 370 -7.02 -10.22 9.83
N GLY A 371 -8.11 -9.96 9.12
CA GLY A 371 -8.99 -11.03 8.69
C GLY A 371 -10.19 -10.49 7.96
N ASP A 372 -10.13 -10.49 6.63
CA ASP A 372 -11.23 -10.08 5.78
C ASP A 372 -11.65 -11.22 4.84
N PRO A 373 -12.80 -11.89 5.08
CA PRO A 373 -13.30 -12.90 4.16
C PRO A 373 -13.70 -12.32 2.79
N ASP A 374 -14.22 -11.09 2.72
CA ASP A 374 -14.61 -10.48 1.44
C ASP A 374 -13.40 -10.28 0.54
N TYR A 375 -12.27 -9.88 1.14
CA TYR A 375 -10.99 -9.74 0.44
C TYR A 375 -10.63 -11.03 -0.32
N LEU A 376 -10.71 -12.18 0.35
CA LEU A 376 -10.37 -13.47 -0.25
C LEU A 376 -11.46 -13.97 -1.21
N HIS A 377 -12.73 -13.74 -0.91
CA HIS A 377 -13.83 -14.06 -1.84
C HIS A 377 -13.75 -13.27 -3.14
N GLN A 378 -13.15 -12.07 -3.13
CA GLN A 378 -12.89 -11.29 -4.34
C GLN A 378 -11.58 -11.71 -5.03
N LEU A 379 -10.49 -11.86 -4.27
CA LEU A 379 -9.18 -12.14 -4.84
C LEU A 379 -9.04 -13.56 -5.40
N LEU A 380 -9.46 -14.59 -4.64
CA LEU A 380 -9.17 -15.98 -5.01
C LEU A 380 -9.80 -16.41 -6.35
N PRO A 381 -11.06 -16.07 -6.67
CA PRO A 381 -11.62 -16.34 -8.00
C PRO A 381 -10.81 -15.65 -9.10
N ALA A 382 -10.45 -14.37 -8.91
CA ALA A 382 -9.65 -13.63 -9.89
C ALA A 382 -8.26 -14.25 -10.12
N LEU A 383 -7.66 -14.84 -9.08
CA LEU A 383 -6.41 -15.60 -9.21
C LEU A 383 -6.62 -16.91 -9.99
N LEU A 384 -7.68 -17.66 -9.70
CA LEU A 384 -8.00 -18.91 -10.42
C LEU A 384 -8.28 -18.64 -11.91
N ASP A 385 -9.04 -17.59 -12.21
CA ASP A 385 -9.33 -17.16 -13.59
C ASP A 385 -8.05 -16.71 -14.32
N ALA A 386 -7.08 -16.17 -13.59
CA ALA A 386 -5.76 -15.82 -14.10
C ALA A 386 -4.76 -17.00 -14.13
N GLY A 387 -5.20 -18.23 -13.81
CA GLY A 387 -4.41 -19.46 -13.92
C GLY A 387 -3.48 -19.75 -12.74
N TYR A 388 -3.60 -19.05 -11.62
CA TYR A 388 -2.78 -19.32 -10.43
C TYR A 388 -3.13 -20.66 -9.79
N GLY A 389 -2.16 -21.57 -9.76
CA GLY A 389 -2.28 -22.88 -9.12
C GLY A 389 -1.82 -22.92 -7.67
N GLY A 390 -1.17 -21.85 -7.18
CA GLY A 390 -0.64 -21.78 -5.82
C GLY A 390 -0.89 -20.45 -5.11
N LEU A 391 -1.03 -20.54 -3.79
CA LEU A 391 -1.08 -19.42 -2.86
C LEU A 391 0.01 -19.59 -1.80
N GLN A 392 0.83 -18.57 -1.61
CA GLN A 392 1.88 -18.53 -0.59
C GLN A 392 1.64 -17.37 0.37
N LEU A 393 1.61 -17.64 1.67
CA LEU A 393 1.46 -16.62 2.70
C LEU A 393 2.81 -16.34 3.36
N ILE A 394 3.17 -15.08 3.51
CA ILE A 394 4.32 -14.71 4.36
C ILE A 394 3.82 -14.66 5.80
N ALA A 395 4.30 -15.57 6.65
CA ALA A 395 4.02 -15.56 8.08
C ALA A 395 4.46 -14.22 8.69
N PRO A 396 3.68 -13.66 9.64
CA PRO A 396 4.09 -12.44 10.33
C PRO A 396 5.37 -12.71 11.10
N VAL A 397 6.41 -11.91 10.85
CA VAL A 397 7.69 -12.00 11.56
C VAL A 397 7.83 -10.73 12.39
N VAL A 398 7.96 -10.88 13.71
CA VAL A 398 8.42 -9.80 14.58
C VAL A 398 9.91 -9.65 14.31
N SER A 399 10.31 -8.63 13.54
CA SER A 399 11.72 -8.41 13.28
C SER A 399 12.42 -8.04 14.59
N LYS A 400 13.56 -8.68 14.90
CA LYS A 400 14.37 -8.30 16.08
C LYS A 400 14.93 -6.87 15.97
N GLU A 401 14.96 -6.32 14.76
CA GLU A 401 15.46 -4.98 14.43
C GLU A 401 14.39 -3.90 14.69
N GLU A 402 13.10 -4.22 14.54
CA GLU A 402 12.02 -3.44 15.15
C GLU A 402 12.04 -3.72 16.65
N LYS A 403 12.62 -2.78 17.42
CA LYS A 403 12.49 -2.72 18.88
C LYS A 403 11.03 -2.47 19.33
N THR A 404 10.03 -3.06 18.69
CA THR A 404 8.77 -3.32 19.35
C THR A 404 9.06 -4.43 20.34
N LEU A 405 9.17 -4.07 21.61
CA LEU A 405 9.03 -5.04 22.69
C LEU A 405 7.88 -5.99 22.30
N PRO A 406 8.06 -7.31 22.31
CA PRO A 406 6.92 -8.19 22.13
C PRO A 406 5.87 -7.71 23.14
N LEU A 407 4.68 -7.35 22.65
CA LEU A 407 3.60 -6.89 23.52
C LEU A 407 3.26 -7.96 24.56
N TRP A 408 3.67 -9.20 24.30
CA TRP A 408 3.86 -10.23 25.29
C TRP A 408 5.27 -10.15 25.87
N ASP A 409 5.37 -9.72 27.13
CA ASP A 409 6.49 -10.21 27.92
C ASP A 409 6.35 -11.74 27.95
N GLN A 410 7.24 -12.46 27.25
CA GLN A 410 7.27 -13.93 27.28
C GLN A 410 7.37 -14.47 28.71
N LYS A 411 7.80 -13.66 29.69
CA LYS A 411 7.80 -14.01 31.11
C LYS A 411 6.44 -13.83 31.81
N ALA A 412 5.49 -13.09 31.25
CA ALA A 412 4.21 -12.77 31.89
C ALA A 412 3.04 -13.68 31.46
N MET A 413 3.10 -14.33 30.29
CA MET A 413 2.06 -15.28 29.84
C MET A 413 2.66 -16.57 29.26
N PRO A 414 2.92 -17.60 30.09
CA PRO A 414 3.51 -18.87 29.65
C PRO A 414 2.56 -19.82 28.89
N ALA A 415 1.43 -19.33 28.34
CA ALA A 415 0.35 -20.19 27.83
C ALA A 415 0.07 -20.11 26.31
N PHE A 416 0.58 -19.12 25.57
CA PHE A 416 0.26 -18.91 24.14
C PHE A 416 1.49 -18.55 23.28
N TRP A 417 1.48 -18.99 22.02
CA TRP A 417 2.57 -18.80 21.03
C TRP A 417 2.23 -17.72 20.00
N GLU A 418 3.23 -17.01 19.42
CA GLU A 418 2.98 -15.80 18.60
C GLU A 418 2.05 -16.04 17.40
N TYR A 419 2.19 -17.18 16.73
CA TYR A 419 1.32 -17.53 15.61
C TYR A 419 -0.16 -17.63 15.99
N GLU A 420 -0.47 -17.88 17.27
CA GLU A 420 -1.85 -18.01 17.75
C GLU A 420 -2.56 -16.66 17.78
N ARG A 421 -1.85 -15.54 17.77
CA ARG A 421 -2.44 -14.20 17.58
C ARG A 421 -2.96 -13.98 16.16
N HIS A 422 -2.34 -14.67 15.20
CA HIS A 422 -2.57 -14.57 13.77
C HIS A 422 -3.45 -15.70 13.23
N TRP A 423 -4.05 -16.50 14.13
CA TRP A 423 -4.78 -17.72 13.80
C TRP A 423 -5.86 -17.51 12.75
N TYR A 424 -6.59 -16.38 12.81
CA TYR A 424 -7.73 -16.15 11.92
C TYR A 424 -7.29 -15.90 10.48
N GLN A 425 -6.12 -15.29 10.27
CA GLN A 425 -5.53 -15.08 8.94
C GLN A 425 -5.22 -16.43 8.29
N PHE A 426 -4.53 -17.32 9.02
CA PHE A 426 -4.25 -18.69 8.58
C PHE A 426 -5.54 -19.47 8.32
N HIS A 427 -6.52 -19.31 9.21
CA HIS A 427 -7.82 -19.96 9.08
C HIS A 427 -8.55 -19.56 7.80
N LEU A 428 -8.69 -18.26 7.55
CA LEU A 428 -9.33 -17.72 6.36
C LEU A 428 -8.59 -18.15 5.09
N CYS A 429 -7.30 -17.87 5.01
CA CYS A 429 -6.52 -18.10 3.79
C CYS A 429 -6.43 -19.59 3.45
N GLY A 430 -6.16 -20.46 4.42
CA GLY A 430 -6.05 -21.90 4.18
C GLY A 430 -7.38 -22.54 3.80
N ARG A 431 -8.48 -22.20 4.50
CA ARG A 431 -9.80 -22.76 4.22
C ARG A 431 -10.35 -22.31 2.88
N LEU A 432 -10.25 -21.02 2.56
CA LEU A 432 -10.76 -20.48 1.30
C LEU A 432 -9.86 -20.85 0.11
N ALA A 433 -8.54 -20.96 0.27
CA ALA A 433 -7.66 -21.48 -0.78
C ALA A 433 -7.88 -22.97 -1.04
N TYR A 434 -8.25 -23.76 -0.03
CA TYR A 434 -8.67 -25.14 -0.25
C TYR A 434 -10.05 -25.19 -0.91
N HIS A 435 -11.06 -24.51 -0.38
CA HIS A 435 -12.40 -24.50 -0.96
C HIS A 435 -13.01 -23.10 -0.88
N PRO A 436 -13.04 -22.33 -1.98
CA PRO A 436 -13.57 -20.96 -2.01
C PRO A 436 -15.04 -20.86 -1.60
N GLY A 437 -15.80 -21.95 -1.75
CA GLY A 437 -17.20 -22.08 -1.29
C GLY A 437 -17.37 -22.43 0.20
N THR A 438 -16.30 -22.38 1.00
CA THR A 438 -16.37 -22.70 2.44
C THR A 438 -17.43 -21.84 3.12
N ALA A 439 -18.37 -22.48 3.81
CA ALA A 439 -19.48 -21.79 4.46
C ALA A 439 -19.00 -20.83 5.57
N GLY A 440 -19.64 -19.66 5.69
CA GLY A 440 -19.31 -18.66 6.71
C GLY A 440 -19.36 -19.21 8.15
N ALA A 441 -20.23 -20.20 8.41
CA ALA A 441 -20.29 -20.89 9.71
C ALA A 441 -18.98 -21.61 10.07
N VAL A 442 -18.23 -22.11 9.09
CA VAL A 442 -16.89 -22.69 9.32
C VAL A 442 -15.90 -21.59 9.66
N LEU A 443 -15.95 -20.45 8.95
CA LEU A 443 -15.01 -19.33 9.11
C LEU A 443 -15.13 -18.66 10.48
N VAL A 444 -16.34 -18.57 11.05
CA VAL A 444 -16.57 -17.94 12.37
C VAL A 444 -16.59 -18.95 13.53
N ARG A 445 -16.53 -20.25 13.24
CA ARG A 445 -16.65 -21.35 14.24
C ARG A 445 -15.69 -21.18 15.42
N GLU A 446 -14.45 -20.81 15.12
CA GLU A 446 -13.41 -20.69 16.13
C GLU A 446 -13.62 -19.44 17.01
N PHE A 447 -14.21 -18.37 16.48
CA PHE A 447 -14.64 -17.24 17.31
C PHE A 447 -15.75 -17.65 18.29
N HIS A 448 -16.72 -18.45 17.88
CA HIS A 448 -17.73 -18.98 18.82
C HIS A 448 -17.11 -19.87 19.88
N ARG A 449 -16.17 -20.74 19.49
CA ARG A 449 -15.47 -21.62 20.43
C ARG A 449 -14.68 -20.82 21.48
N ARG A 450 -14.06 -19.70 21.07
CA ARG A 450 -13.23 -18.86 21.94
C ARG A 450 -14.05 -17.90 22.78
N PHE A 451 -15.08 -17.26 22.23
CA PHE A 451 -15.75 -16.10 22.84
C PHE A 451 -17.28 -16.24 22.96
N GLY A 452 -17.84 -17.40 22.66
CA GLY A 452 -19.29 -17.63 22.68
C GLY A 452 -20.04 -16.80 21.63
N GLU A 453 -21.26 -16.38 21.95
CA GLU A 453 -22.12 -15.61 21.03
C GLU A 453 -21.48 -14.30 20.55
N LYS A 454 -20.65 -13.68 21.39
CA LYS A 454 -19.92 -12.44 21.08
C LYS A 454 -18.76 -12.63 20.10
N GLY A 455 -18.40 -13.87 19.78
CA GLY A 455 -17.42 -14.16 18.73
C GLY A 455 -17.79 -13.59 17.37
N ASN A 456 -19.08 -13.50 17.03
CA ASN A 456 -19.53 -12.90 15.76
C ASN A 456 -19.21 -11.40 15.68
N ASP A 457 -19.40 -10.68 16.79
CA ASP A 457 -19.09 -9.25 16.84
C ASP A 457 -17.59 -9.01 16.65
N LEU A 458 -16.75 -9.89 17.21
CA LEU A 458 -15.30 -9.85 17.03
C LEU A 458 -14.90 -10.18 15.58
N ALA A 459 -15.52 -11.20 14.97
CA ALA A 459 -15.30 -11.54 13.57
C ALA A 459 -15.68 -10.37 12.63
N ALA A 460 -16.80 -9.68 12.91
CA ALA A 460 -17.19 -8.48 12.19
C ALA A 460 -16.21 -7.31 12.39
N LEU A 461 -15.59 -7.21 13.57
CA LEU A 461 -14.54 -6.23 13.83
C LEU A 461 -13.26 -6.53 13.02
N TYR A 462 -12.81 -7.79 12.99
CA TYR A 462 -11.70 -8.24 12.14
C TYR A 462 -11.95 -7.92 10.66
N HIS A 463 -13.17 -8.22 10.20
CA HIS A 463 -13.59 -7.93 8.84
C HIS A 463 -13.47 -6.44 8.49
N LEU A 464 -13.94 -5.56 9.37
CA LEU A 464 -13.88 -4.12 9.15
C LEU A 464 -12.46 -3.55 9.24
N THR A 465 -11.67 -3.97 10.24
CA THR A 465 -10.27 -3.52 10.40
C THR A 465 -9.39 -4.02 9.26
N GLY A 466 -9.71 -5.19 8.70
CA GLY A 466 -9.01 -5.79 7.57
C GLY A 466 -9.05 -4.95 6.30
N LYS A 467 -10.01 -4.05 6.14
CA LYS A 467 -10.17 -3.20 4.94
C LYS A 467 -9.30 -1.95 4.93
N VAL A 468 -8.81 -1.50 6.09
CA VAL A 468 -8.12 -0.20 6.23
C VAL A 468 -6.74 -0.19 5.56
N LEU A 469 -5.87 -1.17 5.87
CA LEU A 469 -4.52 -1.23 5.31
C LEU A 469 -4.52 -1.46 3.78
N PRO A 470 -5.32 -2.39 3.22
CA PRO A 470 -5.52 -2.51 1.77
C PRO A 470 -5.82 -1.20 1.05
N LEU A 471 -6.79 -0.43 1.57
CA LEU A 471 -7.17 0.84 0.96
C LEU A 471 -6.04 1.88 1.08
N TYR A 472 -5.43 2.01 2.26
CA TYR A 472 -4.31 2.93 2.48
C TYR A 472 -3.14 2.64 1.54
N ASN A 473 -2.68 1.38 1.50
CA ASN A 473 -1.54 0.99 0.66
C ASN A 473 -1.82 1.11 -0.83
N THR A 474 -3.09 1.04 -1.25
CA THR A 474 -3.49 1.25 -2.65
C THR A 474 -3.48 2.74 -3.01
N PHE A 475 -3.96 3.59 -2.11
CA PHE A 475 -3.98 5.04 -2.32
C PHE A 475 -2.60 5.71 -2.14
N HIS A 476 -1.77 5.22 -1.23
CA HIS A 476 -0.49 5.83 -0.89
C HIS A 476 0.64 4.80 -1.05
N ALA A 477 1.41 4.92 -2.15
CA ALA A 477 2.43 3.94 -2.49
C ALA A 477 3.49 3.80 -1.39
N THR A 478 3.95 2.56 -1.18
CA THR A 478 5.08 2.31 -0.29
C THR A 478 6.37 2.72 -0.97
N VAL A 479 6.99 3.77 -0.44
CA VAL A 479 8.20 4.40 -1.01
C VAL A 479 9.50 3.90 -0.40
N ALA A 480 9.45 3.35 0.81
CA ALA A 480 10.57 2.68 1.46
C ALA A 480 10.05 1.51 2.34
N PRO A 481 10.88 0.48 2.59
CA PRO A 481 10.53 -0.55 3.59
C PRO A 481 10.26 0.13 4.93
N GLY A 482 9.25 -0.29 5.68
CA GLY A 482 8.91 0.29 6.98
C GLY A 482 7.64 -0.29 7.58
N ALA A 483 7.31 0.17 8.79
CA ALA A 483 6.14 -0.30 9.53
C ALA A 483 4.84 -0.09 8.74
N ASP A 484 3.89 -1.02 8.89
CA ASP A 484 2.55 -0.90 8.28
C ASP A 484 1.83 0.38 8.74
N LEU A 485 1.97 0.74 10.02
CA LEU A 485 1.43 1.98 10.57
C LEU A 485 2.50 3.09 10.52
N ASN A 486 2.36 3.99 9.56
CA ASN A 486 3.25 5.13 9.35
C ASN A 486 2.47 6.45 9.17
N THR A 487 3.18 7.57 9.30
CA THR A 487 2.62 8.91 9.12
C THR A 487 2.50 9.30 7.64
N GLY A 488 3.24 8.63 6.75
CA GLY A 488 3.34 8.93 5.33
C GLY A 488 4.27 10.12 5.01
N GLY A 489 5.17 10.46 5.94
CA GLY A 489 6.06 11.62 5.82
C GLY A 489 5.37 12.98 6.01
N LEU A 490 6.07 14.07 5.72
CA LEU A 490 5.54 15.43 5.84
C LEU A 490 4.47 15.71 4.77
N LEU A 491 3.51 16.59 5.04
CA LEU A 491 2.38 16.91 4.17
C LEU A 491 2.79 17.27 2.72
N PRO A 492 3.84 18.09 2.47
CA PRO A 492 4.29 18.38 1.10
C PRO A 492 4.86 17.15 0.37
N PHE A 493 5.47 16.22 1.12
CA PHE A 493 5.96 14.94 0.61
C PHE A 493 4.80 13.98 0.36
N TYR A 494 3.91 13.80 1.34
CA TYR A 494 2.67 13.00 1.25
C TYR A 494 1.83 13.39 0.03
N LEU A 495 1.68 14.68 -0.22
CA LEU A 495 0.97 15.23 -1.40
C LEU A 495 1.56 14.75 -2.74
N ARG A 496 2.85 14.42 -2.78
CA ARG A 496 3.60 14.07 -3.99
C ARG A 496 3.89 12.57 -4.09
N VAL A 497 3.61 11.79 -3.05
CA VAL A 497 3.68 10.32 -3.13
C VAL A 497 2.60 9.85 -4.12
N PRO A 498 2.96 9.06 -5.15
CA PRO A 498 1.99 8.56 -6.11
C PRO A 498 1.05 7.54 -5.48
N THR A 499 -0.11 7.33 -6.11
CA THR A 499 -0.96 6.19 -5.78
C THR A 499 -0.30 4.89 -6.21
N ALA A 500 -0.55 3.79 -5.49
CA ALA A 500 -0.03 2.50 -5.89
C ALA A 500 -0.75 1.96 -7.14
N ASP A 501 -1.94 2.48 -7.47
CA ASP A 501 -2.67 2.16 -8.70
C ASP A 501 -3.19 3.44 -9.39
N PRO A 502 -2.35 4.10 -10.21
CA PRO A 502 -2.69 5.37 -10.86
C PRO A 502 -3.71 5.23 -12.00
N VAL A 503 -4.06 4.00 -12.41
CA VAL A 503 -5.09 3.73 -13.43
C VAL A 503 -6.49 3.90 -12.83
N LEU A 504 -6.66 3.50 -11.57
CA LEU A 504 -7.93 3.52 -10.87
C LEU A 504 -8.05 4.68 -9.86
N PHE A 505 -6.95 5.13 -9.27
CA PHE A 505 -6.93 6.14 -8.22
C PHE A 505 -6.21 7.40 -8.69
N ALA A 506 -6.85 8.55 -8.48
CA ALA A 506 -6.21 9.84 -8.70
C ALA A 506 -5.42 10.28 -7.46
N ASP A 507 -4.28 10.93 -7.67
CA ASP A 507 -3.59 11.63 -6.60
C ASP A 507 -4.23 12.99 -6.29
N CYS A 508 -3.79 13.65 -5.20
CA CYS A 508 -4.34 14.93 -4.77
C CYS A 508 -4.10 16.07 -5.78
N ARG A 509 -2.98 16.07 -6.50
CA ARG A 509 -2.64 17.10 -7.48
C ARG A 509 -3.44 16.92 -8.76
N GLU A 510 -3.60 15.68 -9.22
CA GLU A 510 -4.46 15.33 -10.35
C GLU A 510 -5.91 15.75 -10.09
N TYR A 511 -6.43 15.46 -8.89
CA TYR A 511 -7.79 15.86 -8.50
C TYR A 511 -7.96 17.40 -8.47
N VAL A 512 -7.02 18.12 -7.87
CA VAL A 512 -7.09 19.60 -7.82
C VAL A 512 -6.98 20.20 -9.22
N ALA A 513 -6.06 19.71 -10.05
CA ALA A 513 -5.93 20.17 -11.43
C ALA A 513 -7.22 19.92 -12.23
N ALA A 514 -7.81 18.73 -12.11
CA ALA A 514 -9.07 18.40 -12.79
C ALA A 514 -10.23 19.27 -12.30
N THR A 515 -10.30 19.51 -10.99
CA THR A 515 -11.32 20.38 -10.39
C THR A 515 -11.19 21.81 -10.91
N LEU A 516 -10.00 22.42 -10.85
CA LEU A 516 -9.78 23.81 -11.27
C LEU A 516 -9.98 24.01 -12.78
N ASN A 517 -9.57 23.03 -13.58
CA ASN A 517 -9.74 23.07 -15.04
C ASN A 517 -11.13 22.60 -15.51
N ARG A 518 -12.00 22.15 -14.60
CA ARG A 518 -13.32 21.56 -14.90
C ARG A 518 -13.26 20.39 -15.88
N THR A 519 -12.20 19.58 -15.79
CA THR A 519 -12.06 18.38 -16.60
C THR A 519 -12.58 17.17 -15.84
N GLU A 520 -13.12 16.20 -16.57
CA GLU A 520 -13.58 14.95 -15.98
C GLU A 520 -12.41 14.11 -15.47
N LEU A 521 -12.60 13.47 -14.32
CA LEU A 521 -11.62 12.60 -13.67
C LEU A 521 -12.20 11.19 -13.57
N PRO A 522 -11.96 10.30 -14.55
CA PRO A 522 -12.52 8.94 -14.60
C PRO A 522 -11.75 7.97 -13.66
N LYS A 523 -11.44 8.44 -12.45
CA LYS A 523 -10.70 7.73 -11.40
C LYS A 523 -11.38 7.95 -10.06
N LEU A 524 -11.11 7.08 -9.10
CA LEU A 524 -11.52 7.30 -7.73
C LEU A 524 -10.73 8.49 -7.16
N ALA A 525 -11.46 9.52 -6.73
CA ALA A 525 -10.86 10.77 -6.26
C ALA A 525 -10.42 10.68 -4.78
N PRO A 526 -9.36 11.39 -4.38
CA PRO A 526 -8.89 11.45 -2.99
C PRO A 526 -9.97 11.79 -1.93
N PRO A 527 -10.95 12.69 -2.18
CA PRO A 527 -12.05 12.90 -1.23
C PRO A 527 -12.87 11.64 -0.93
N ALA A 528 -13.08 10.77 -1.91
CA ALA A 528 -13.82 9.52 -1.72
C ALA A 528 -13.01 8.53 -0.85
N VAL A 529 -11.69 8.45 -1.07
CA VAL A 529 -10.79 7.64 -0.22
C VAL A 529 -10.76 8.17 1.21
N ALA A 530 -10.64 9.48 1.39
CA ALA A 530 -10.68 10.10 2.72
C ALA A 530 -12.02 9.87 3.42
N ALA A 531 -13.13 9.92 2.69
CA ALA A 531 -14.46 9.62 3.22
C ALA A 531 -14.58 8.16 3.66
N GLU A 532 -14.09 7.21 2.86
CA GLU A 532 -14.17 5.78 3.17
C GLU A 532 -13.28 5.39 4.37
N LEU A 533 -12.05 5.92 4.44
CA LEU A 533 -11.19 5.77 5.62
C LEU A 533 -11.84 6.38 6.87
N GLY A 534 -12.47 7.56 6.72
CA GLY A 534 -13.18 8.21 7.82
C GLY A 534 -14.37 7.39 8.31
N ARG A 535 -15.17 6.84 7.38
CA ARG A 535 -16.32 5.97 7.67
C ARG A 535 -15.88 4.71 8.42
N MET A 536 -14.91 3.97 7.87
CA MET A 536 -14.37 2.77 8.51
C MET A 536 -13.78 3.09 9.88
N GLY A 537 -12.99 4.17 9.99
CA GLY A 537 -12.40 4.60 11.25
C GLY A 537 -13.44 4.88 12.34
N THR A 538 -14.50 5.64 12.03
CA THR A 538 -15.60 5.90 12.97
C THR A 538 -16.33 4.61 13.36
N GLU A 539 -16.69 3.77 12.38
CA GLU A 539 -17.42 2.52 12.64
C GLU A 539 -16.59 1.54 13.51
N ILE A 540 -15.28 1.45 13.28
CA ILE A 540 -14.35 0.66 14.12
C ILE A 540 -14.38 1.19 15.55
N MET A 541 -14.22 2.51 15.75
CA MET A 541 -14.18 3.11 17.09
C MET A 541 -15.51 2.91 17.85
N GLU A 542 -16.64 2.99 17.16
CA GLU A 542 -17.96 2.72 17.74
C GLU A 542 -18.10 1.25 18.16
N LYS A 543 -17.72 0.30 17.30
CA LYS A 543 -17.76 -1.14 17.63
C LYS A 543 -16.81 -1.49 18.78
N VAL A 544 -15.60 -0.95 18.79
CA VAL A 544 -14.64 -1.13 19.89
C VAL A 544 -15.25 -0.66 21.21
N LYS A 545 -15.86 0.54 21.23
CA LYS A 545 -16.50 1.08 22.43
C LYS A 545 -17.63 0.18 22.95
N VAL A 546 -18.44 -0.38 22.05
CA VAL A 546 -19.50 -1.34 22.42
C VAL A 546 -18.91 -2.60 23.03
N LEU A 547 -17.87 -3.18 22.42
CA LEU A 547 -17.26 -4.43 22.85
C LEU A 547 -16.41 -4.29 24.13
N GLN A 548 -15.82 -3.12 24.37
CA GLN A 548 -15.17 -2.79 25.66
C GLN A 548 -16.17 -2.80 26.84
N GLY A 549 -17.46 -2.62 26.57
CA GLY A 549 -18.52 -2.75 27.57
C GLY A 549 -18.86 -4.20 27.95
N VAL A 550 -18.31 -5.20 27.26
CA VAL A 550 -18.52 -6.63 27.55
C VAL A 550 -17.44 -7.12 28.50
N THR A 551 -17.83 -7.64 29.66
CA THR A 551 -16.91 -8.22 30.64
C THR A 551 -16.84 -9.73 30.46
N LEU A 552 -15.67 -10.23 30.04
CA LEU A 552 -15.36 -11.66 30.15
C LEU A 552 -15.01 -11.99 31.61
N GLY A 553 -15.31 -13.21 32.06
CA GLY A 553 -14.94 -13.64 33.42
C GLY A 553 -13.42 -13.53 33.63
N PRO A 554 -12.94 -13.24 34.85
CA PRO A 554 -11.51 -13.01 35.14
C PRO A 554 -10.62 -14.22 34.80
N ASP A 555 -11.17 -15.44 34.83
CA ASP A 555 -10.48 -16.68 34.50
C ASP A 555 -10.78 -17.17 33.07
N HIS A 556 -11.35 -16.32 32.20
CA HIS A 556 -11.69 -16.71 30.84
C HIS A 556 -10.41 -17.00 30.03
N PRO A 557 -10.26 -18.19 29.40
CA PRO A 557 -9.01 -18.60 28.76
C PRO A 557 -8.51 -17.65 27.66
N PHE A 558 -9.42 -16.91 27.02
CA PHE A 558 -9.12 -15.98 25.93
C PHE A 558 -9.34 -14.51 26.31
N GLY A 559 -9.38 -14.17 27.60
CA GLY A 559 -9.58 -12.78 28.06
C GLY A 559 -8.53 -11.81 27.51
N ALA A 560 -7.26 -12.21 27.53
CA ALA A 560 -6.16 -11.40 26.99
C ALA A 560 -6.25 -11.20 25.46
N GLU A 561 -6.64 -12.24 24.71
CA GLU A 561 -6.85 -12.14 23.26
C GLU A 561 -7.96 -11.13 22.94
N TRP A 562 -9.07 -11.15 23.69
CA TRP A 562 -10.17 -10.20 23.53
C TRP A 562 -9.70 -8.74 23.72
N GLU A 563 -9.03 -8.45 24.83
CA GLU A 563 -8.52 -7.10 25.12
C GLU A 563 -7.51 -6.63 24.06
N GLU A 564 -6.63 -7.53 23.62
CA GLU A 564 -5.65 -7.24 22.59
C GLU A 564 -6.29 -6.96 21.23
N THR A 565 -7.27 -7.76 20.79
CA THR A 565 -8.00 -7.52 19.54
C THR A 565 -8.67 -6.14 19.56
N LEU A 566 -9.32 -5.77 20.67
CA LEU A 566 -9.97 -4.47 20.80
C LEU A 566 -8.96 -3.31 20.75
N LEU A 567 -7.80 -3.47 21.41
CA LEU A 567 -6.71 -2.49 21.36
C LEU A 567 -6.16 -2.33 19.93
N TRP A 568 -6.02 -3.42 19.17
CA TRP A 568 -5.58 -3.35 17.78
C TRP A 568 -6.61 -2.70 16.88
N ALA A 569 -7.89 -3.04 17.05
CA ALA A 569 -8.96 -2.39 16.33
C ALA A 569 -8.99 -0.88 16.60
N GLU A 570 -8.85 -0.45 17.86
CA GLU A 570 -8.77 0.97 18.21
C GLU A 570 -7.62 1.69 17.49
N ARG A 571 -6.44 1.04 17.42
CA ARG A 571 -5.27 1.57 16.71
C ARG A 571 -5.54 1.71 15.21
N THR A 572 -6.12 0.69 14.59
CA THR A 572 -6.48 0.71 13.16
C THR A 572 -7.54 1.78 12.87
N GLY A 573 -8.52 1.97 13.76
CA GLY A 573 -9.52 3.03 13.66
C GLY A 573 -8.90 4.42 13.75
N CYS A 574 -7.99 4.65 14.71
CA CYS A 574 -7.25 5.92 14.82
C CYS A 574 -6.35 6.17 13.59
N PHE A 575 -5.72 5.14 13.04
CA PHE A 575 -4.93 5.22 11.81
C PHE A 575 -5.77 5.62 10.59
N ALA A 576 -6.96 5.02 10.43
CA ALA A 576 -7.88 5.37 9.35
C ALA A 576 -8.34 6.83 9.45
N LEU A 577 -8.70 7.29 10.65
CA LEU A 577 -9.10 8.68 10.90
C LEU A 577 -7.94 9.67 10.70
N TYR A 578 -6.72 9.30 11.09
CA TYR A 578 -5.51 10.08 10.81
C TYR A 578 -5.33 10.32 9.31
N HIS A 579 -5.35 9.26 8.51
CA HIS A 579 -5.13 9.37 7.07
C HIS A 579 -6.32 10.03 6.36
N SER A 580 -7.55 9.87 6.85
CA SER A 580 -8.70 10.64 6.38
C SER A 580 -8.46 12.15 6.49
N ALA A 581 -8.03 12.63 7.66
CA ALA A 581 -7.71 14.04 7.88
C ALA A 581 -6.46 14.48 7.08
N LYS A 582 -5.42 13.64 7.01
CA LYS A 582 -4.19 13.96 6.28
C LYS A 582 -4.38 14.10 4.77
N ILE A 583 -5.21 13.24 4.16
CA ILE A 583 -5.59 13.36 2.75
C ILE A 583 -6.32 14.70 2.52
N ARG A 584 -7.26 15.07 3.39
CA ARG A 584 -7.95 16.37 3.30
C ARG A 584 -6.98 17.54 3.42
N ALA A 585 -6.01 17.47 4.32
CA ALA A 585 -4.95 18.48 4.42
C ALA A 585 -4.12 18.59 3.13
N ALA A 586 -3.80 17.45 2.48
CA ALA A 586 -3.00 17.43 1.26
C ALA A 586 -3.76 18.06 0.09
N ILE A 587 -5.06 17.80 -0.02
CA ILE A 587 -5.94 18.44 -1.02
C ILE A 587 -5.96 19.96 -0.84
N GLU A 588 -6.11 20.44 0.40
CA GLU A 588 -6.13 21.88 0.69
C GLU A 588 -4.78 22.56 0.44
N LEU A 589 -3.66 21.87 0.73
CA LEU A 589 -2.32 22.33 0.35
C LEU A 589 -2.17 22.42 -1.18
N ALA A 590 -2.69 21.44 -1.92
CA ALA A 590 -2.65 21.45 -3.38
C ALA A 590 -3.51 22.58 -3.99
N PHE A 591 -4.68 22.86 -3.41
CA PHE A 591 -5.47 24.04 -3.81
C PHE A 591 -4.73 25.34 -3.53
N PHE A 592 -4.07 25.48 -2.38
CA PHE A 592 -3.21 26.62 -2.10
C PHE A 592 -2.06 26.72 -3.11
N SER A 593 -1.37 25.63 -3.42
CA SER A 593 -0.28 25.60 -4.42
C SER A 593 -0.73 26.19 -5.76
N ALA A 594 -1.94 25.85 -6.20
CA ALA A 594 -2.49 26.28 -7.48
C ALA A 594 -3.11 27.69 -7.47
N THR A 595 -3.73 28.12 -6.36
CA THR A 595 -4.56 29.34 -6.31
C THR A 595 -3.97 30.48 -5.50
N LYS A 596 -3.00 30.16 -4.63
CA LYS A 596 -2.43 31.06 -3.60
C LYS A 596 -3.48 31.64 -2.64
N ASP A 597 -4.63 30.97 -2.49
CA ASP A 597 -5.64 31.33 -1.50
C ASP A 597 -5.26 30.81 -0.10
N LEU A 598 -5.05 31.72 0.85
CA LEU A 598 -4.57 31.40 2.19
C LEU A 598 -5.56 30.57 3.01
N ASN A 599 -6.84 30.56 2.62
CA ASN A 599 -7.84 29.65 3.20
C ASN A 599 -7.40 28.18 3.11
N GLY A 600 -6.71 27.79 2.03
CA GLY A 600 -6.20 26.42 1.85
C GLY A 600 -5.17 26.05 2.91
N LEU A 601 -4.25 26.96 3.26
CA LEU A 601 -3.25 26.72 4.31
C LEU A 601 -3.89 26.62 5.70
N GLU A 602 -4.89 27.44 6.00
CA GLU A 602 -5.60 27.37 7.29
C GLU A 602 -6.38 26.08 7.45
N LYS A 603 -7.09 25.65 6.41
CA LYS A 603 -7.79 24.36 6.40
C LYS A 603 -6.81 23.19 6.49
N ALA A 604 -5.71 23.24 5.74
CA ALA A 604 -4.65 22.24 5.84
C ALA A 604 -4.11 22.14 7.27
N LEU A 605 -3.85 23.27 7.93
CA LEU A 605 -3.41 23.29 9.33
C LEU A 605 -4.48 22.74 10.30
N ALA A 606 -5.76 23.04 10.07
CA ALA A 606 -6.85 22.51 10.87
C ALA A 606 -6.95 20.97 10.76
N PHE A 607 -6.89 20.44 9.53
CA PHE A 607 -6.89 19.01 9.28
C PHE A 607 -5.62 18.32 9.81
N LEU A 608 -4.45 18.96 9.77
CA LEU A 608 -3.24 18.42 10.39
C LEU A 608 -3.36 18.30 11.91
N LYS A 609 -3.98 19.28 12.57
CA LYS A 609 -4.26 19.22 14.03
C LYS A 609 -5.24 18.09 14.36
N GLU A 610 -6.26 17.90 13.53
CA GLU A 610 -7.19 16.77 13.65
C GLU A 610 -6.45 15.44 13.47
N ALA A 611 -5.62 15.31 12.43
CA ALA A 611 -4.79 14.14 12.20
C ALA A 611 -3.90 13.86 13.43
N ARG A 612 -3.14 14.84 13.91
CA ARG A 612 -2.30 14.69 15.12
C ARG A 612 -3.12 14.20 16.32
N LEU A 613 -4.33 14.70 16.53
CA LEU A 613 -5.19 14.25 17.63
C LEU A 613 -5.49 12.74 17.55
N TYR A 614 -5.76 12.20 16.37
CA TYR A 614 -5.96 10.75 16.20
C TYR A 614 -4.67 9.96 16.33
N TRP A 615 -3.56 10.47 15.80
CA TRP A 615 -2.27 9.80 15.96
C TRP A 615 -1.82 9.77 17.42
N GLU A 616 -2.02 10.85 18.18
CA GLU A 616 -1.59 10.95 19.57
C GLU A 616 -2.38 10.02 20.51
N LYS A 617 -3.57 9.56 20.10
CA LYS A 617 -4.34 8.50 20.79
C LYS A 617 -3.70 7.12 20.67
N LEU A 618 -2.88 6.86 19.65
CA LEU A 618 -2.17 5.59 19.53
C LEU A 618 -1.25 5.38 20.74
N PRO A 619 -1.11 4.16 21.30
CA PRO A 619 -0.15 3.91 22.38
C PRO A 619 1.29 4.24 21.96
N SER A 620 2.11 4.72 22.90
CA SER A 620 3.53 5.05 22.64
C SER A 620 4.37 3.85 22.22
N THR A 621 3.89 2.62 22.44
CA THR A 621 4.54 1.37 22.00
C THR A 621 4.41 1.13 20.49
N VAL A 622 3.42 1.73 19.85
CA VAL A 622 3.19 1.63 18.38
C VAL A 622 3.78 2.84 17.66
N ARG A 623 3.85 3.98 18.35
CA ARG A 623 4.47 5.19 17.83
C ARG A 623 5.96 5.15 18.08
N GLN A 624 6.76 5.12 17.03
CA GLN A 624 8.17 5.49 17.19
C GLN A 624 8.22 6.94 17.71
N PRO A 625 8.93 7.24 18.82
CA PRO A 625 9.00 8.58 19.39
C PRO A 625 9.35 9.66 18.35
N GLU A 626 10.19 9.30 17.39
CA GLU A 626 10.60 10.08 16.24
C GLU A 626 9.47 10.41 15.26
N HIS A 627 8.41 9.60 15.14
CA HIS A 627 7.25 9.94 14.29
C HIS A 627 6.51 11.18 14.81
N ARG A 628 6.54 11.44 16.12
CA ARG A 628 5.97 12.67 16.69
C ARG A 628 6.68 13.92 16.17
N LEU A 629 7.97 13.80 15.83
CA LEU A 629 8.73 14.89 15.23
C LEU A 629 8.11 15.32 13.90
N LEU A 630 7.79 14.36 13.02
CA LEU A 630 7.17 14.64 11.71
C LEU A 630 5.82 15.36 11.84
N LEU A 631 4.98 14.96 12.80
CA LEU A 631 3.68 15.60 13.02
C LEU A 631 3.79 17.07 13.44
N LEU A 632 4.72 17.36 14.35
CA LEU A 632 4.94 18.72 14.84
C LEU A 632 5.66 19.57 13.78
N GLU A 633 6.58 18.97 13.03
CA GLU A 633 7.24 19.61 11.89
C GLU A 633 6.24 19.96 10.78
N ASP A 634 5.25 19.10 10.51
CA ASP A 634 4.17 19.36 9.55
C ASP A 634 3.36 20.61 9.92
N GLU A 635 2.84 20.66 11.14
CA GLU A 635 2.09 21.82 11.62
C GLU A 635 2.95 23.09 11.59
N LYS A 636 4.21 22.99 12.04
CA LYS A 636 5.16 24.12 12.04
C LYS A 636 5.45 24.58 10.62
N ARG A 637 5.60 23.67 9.65
CA ARG A 637 5.91 23.97 8.25
C ARG A 637 4.77 24.71 7.58
N ILE A 638 3.53 24.22 7.72
CA ILE A 638 2.34 24.87 7.16
C ILE A 638 2.09 26.21 7.85
N GLN A 639 2.29 26.29 9.16
CA GLN A 639 2.21 27.56 9.89
C GLN A 639 3.25 28.57 9.40
N ALA A 640 4.52 28.16 9.24
CA ALA A 640 5.58 29.03 8.76
C ALA A 640 5.30 29.53 7.32
N LEU A 641 4.75 28.67 6.46
CA LEU A 641 4.33 29.05 5.11
C LEU A 641 3.20 30.10 5.13
N LEU A 642 2.18 29.89 5.96
CA LEU A 642 1.08 30.83 6.15
C LEU A 642 1.58 32.19 6.70
N GLU A 643 2.48 32.16 7.68
CA GLU A 643 3.10 33.37 8.23
C GLU A 643 3.94 34.11 7.19
N GLU A 644 4.68 33.40 6.33
CA GLU A 644 5.48 34.00 5.26
C GLU A 644 4.59 34.71 4.23
N TYR A 645 3.51 34.07 3.78
CA TYR A 645 2.55 34.69 2.86
C TYR A 645 1.77 35.84 3.51
N ARG A 646 1.45 35.78 4.80
CA ARG A 646 0.86 36.91 5.54
C ARG A 646 1.81 38.09 5.66
N THR A 647 3.10 37.81 5.85
CA THR A 647 4.14 38.84 5.99
C THR A 647 4.38 39.57 4.68
N ARG A 648 4.39 38.85 3.56
CA ARG A 648 4.62 39.41 2.21
C ARG A 648 3.34 39.96 1.57
N GLY A 649 2.20 39.35 1.86
CA GLY A 649 1.00 39.47 1.02
C GLY A 649 1.13 38.63 -0.26
N VAL A 650 0.05 38.57 -1.04
CA VAL A 650 0.08 37.93 -2.35
C VAL A 650 0.96 38.75 -3.30
N PHE A 651 1.84 38.08 -4.04
CA PHE A 651 2.78 38.67 -4.98
C PHE A 651 2.52 38.18 -6.41
N LEU A 652 2.99 38.95 -7.39
CA LEU A 652 2.94 38.61 -8.81
C LEU A 652 3.97 37.54 -9.16
N VAL A 653 5.21 37.73 -8.69
CA VAL A 653 6.32 36.79 -8.91
C VAL A 653 7.23 36.77 -7.69
N GLY A 654 7.77 35.59 -7.38
CA GLY A 654 8.69 35.36 -6.27
C GLY A 654 9.87 34.49 -6.71
N PHE A 655 11.07 34.83 -6.24
CA PHE A 655 12.31 34.12 -6.52
C PHE A 655 12.97 33.66 -5.23
N ASP A 656 13.38 32.39 -5.22
CA ASP A 656 14.03 31.70 -4.11
C ASP A 656 15.50 31.43 -4.49
N PHE A 657 16.41 32.20 -3.90
CA PHE A 657 17.82 32.20 -4.27
C PHE A 657 18.61 31.19 -3.45
N GLY A 658 19.33 30.29 -4.11
CA GLY A 658 20.16 29.31 -3.38
C GLY A 658 20.86 28.30 -4.28
N GLY A 659 21.58 27.38 -3.64
CA GLY A 659 22.22 26.25 -4.32
C GLY A 659 21.40 24.97 -4.22
N LEU A 660 21.62 24.07 -5.18
CA LEU A 660 21.05 22.71 -5.14
C LEU A 660 21.52 21.96 -3.88
N PRO A 661 20.68 21.07 -3.31
CA PRO A 661 21.07 20.25 -2.16
C PRO A 661 22.33 19.43 -2.43
N VAL A 662 23.12 19.19 -1.38
CA VAL A 662 24.30 18.30 -1.46
C VAL A 662 23.84 16.86 -1.66
N THR A 663 24.38 16.19 -2.69
CA THR A 663 24.04 14.81 -3.07
C THR A 663 24.40 13.84 -1.95
N ALA A 664 23.40 13.29 -1.26
CA ALA A 664 23.56 12.18 -0.33
C ALA A 664 22.64 11.03 -0.76
N ALA A 665 23.13 9.79 -0.69
CA ALA A 665 22.36 8.60 -1.06
C ALA A 665 21.04 8.48 -0.28
N SER A 666 20.98 9.01 0.95
CA SER A 666 19.74 9.07 1.76
C SER A 666 18.66 9.99 1.18
N GLN A 667 19.01 10.93 0.30
CA GLN A 667 18.09 11.91 -0.29
C GLN A 667 17.61 11.52 -1.70
N ASP A 668 18.06 10.38 -2.25
CA ASP A 668 17.68 9.96 -3.60
C ASP A 668 16.18 9.64 -3.69
N LEU A 669 15.62 9.02 -2.65
CA LEU A 669 14.19 8.78 -2.54
C LEU A 669 13.38 10.08 -2.44
N ASN A 670 13.88 11.05 -1.65
CA ASN A 670 13.23 12.36 -1.53
C ASN A 670 13.16 13.06 -2.88
N ARG A 671 14.22 12.96 -3.69
CA ARG A 671 14.28 13.58 -5.02
C ARG A 671 13.45 12.88 -6.08
N SER A 672 13.26 11.56 -5.98
CA SER A 672 12.39 10.84 -6.93
C SER A 672 10.92 11.19 -6.73
N ILE A 673 10.50 11.48 -5.50
CA ILE A 673 9.11 11.80 -5.14
C ILE A 673 8.85 13.31 -5.17
N PHE A 674 9.75 14.08 -4.58
CA PHE A 674 9.63 15.53 -4.42
C PHE A 674 10.93 16.20 -4.91
N PRO A 675 11.20 16.24 -6.23
CA PRO A 675 12.48 16.70 -6.79
C PRO A 675 12.84 18.15 -6.42
N ASP A 676 11.85 19.00 -6.22
CA ASP A 676 11.94 20.43 -5.93
C ASP A 676 11.71 20.76 -4.44
N TYR A 677 11.88 19.79 -3.53
CA TYR A 677 11.61 19.98 -2.09
C TYR A 677 12.34 21.15 -1.44
N PHE A 678 13.45 21.59 -2.01
CA PHE A 678 14.23 22.70 -1.50
C PHE A 678 13.71 24.07 -1.95
N VAL A 679 12.69 24.15 -2.80
CA VAL A 679 12.09 25.41 -3.29
C VAL A 679 10.85 25.75 -2.47
N GLU A 680 10.73 27.00 -2.02
CA GLU A 680 9.56 27.45 -1.28
C GLU A 680 8.30 27.49 -2.18
N GLU A 681 7.17 27.08 -1.61
CA GLU A 681 5.92 26.92 -2.37
C GLU A 681 5.47 28.26 -2.98
N GLY A 682 5.38 28.32 -4.31
CA GLY A 682 5.04 29.54 -5.08
C GLY A 682 6.21 30.44 -5.44
N PHE A 683 7.45 30.03 -5.18
CA PHE A 683 8.65 30.73 -5.64
C PHE A 683 9.30 29.99 -6.81
N THR A 684 10.02 30.74 -7.65
CA THR A 684 10.86 30.21 -8.71
C THR A 684 12.30 30.12 -8.22
N PHE A 685 12.93 28.95 -8.37
CA PHE A 685 14.31 28.74 -7.95
C PHE A 685 15.31 29.51 -8.81
N VAL A 686 16.29 30.16 -8.17
CA VAL A 686 17.37 30.89 -8.82
C VAL A 686 18.71 30.52 -8.19
N ASP A 687 19.60 29.97 -9.00
CA ASP A 687 20.98 29.63 -8.60
C ASP A 687 22.01 30.55 -9.29
N GLN A 688 23.30 30.27 -9.08
CA GLN A 688 24.40 30.99 -9.73
C GLN A 688 24.46 30.79 -11.26
N ARG A 689 23.78 29.77 -11.80
CA ARG A 689 23.77 29.41 -13.24
C ARG A 689 22.56 29.99 -13.97
N SER A 690 21.63 30.60 -13.25
CA SER A 690 20.39 31.17 -13.77
C SER A 690 20.65 32.49 -14.51
N THR A 691 21.40 32.43 -15.61
CA THR A 691 21.66 33.56 -16.50
C THR A 691 20.38 34.11 -17.10
N TYR A 692 20.35 35.43 -17.31
CA TYR A 692 19.22 36.08 -17.96
C TYR A 692 18.93 35.45 -19.31
N ASP A 693 17.65 35.17 -19.51
CA ASP A 693 17.12 34.49 -20.69
C ASP A 693 15.83 35.23 -21.10
N PRO A 694 15.80 35.88 -22.27
CA PRO A 694 14.63 36.64 -22.74
C PRO A 694 13.36 35.80 -22.86
N GLU A 695 13.45 34.49 -23.11
CA GLU A 695 12.25 33.64 -23.17
C GLU A 695 11.67 33.38 -21.78
N ARG A 696 12.55 33.32 -20.78
CA ARG A 696 12.18 33.13 -19.37
C ARG A 696 11.78 34.42 -18.68
N GLY A 697 12.30 35.55 -19.16
CA GLY A 697 12.05 36.90 -18.64
C GLY A 697 12.75 37.21 -17.31
N PHE A 698 13.74 36.44 -16.89
CA PHE A 698 14.55 36.77 -15.71
C PHE A 698 15.92 36.11 -15.71
N GLY A 699 16.85 36.62 -14.89
CA GLY A 699 18.12 35.99 -14.57
C GLY A 699 19.29 36.96 -14.34
N TRP A 700 20.48 36.40 -14.13
CA TRP A 700 21.72 37.17 -13.90
C TRP A 700 22.33 37.70 -15.21
N LEU A 701 22.65 39.00 -15.27
CA LEU A 701 23.25 39.64 -16.46
C LEU A 701 24.77 39.44 -16.57
N SER A 702 25.46 39.13 -15.48
CA SER A 702 26.93 38.93 -15.45
C SER A 702 27.30 37.98 -14.31
N PRO A 703 27.05 36.65 -14.44
CA PRO A 703 27.15 35.70 -13.32
C PRO A 703 28.58 35.41 -12.84
N THR A 704 29.59 36.14 -13.33
CA THR A 704 31.00 35.97 -12.95
C THR A 704 31.21 36.23 -11.45
N GLY A 705 31.64 35.20 -10.72
CA GLY A 705 31.93 35.28 -9.29
C GLY A 705 30.75 34.95 -8.38
N LEU A 706 29.57 34.61 -8.92
CA LEU A 706 28.43 34.15 -8.12
C LEU A 706 28.71 32.80 -7.49
N GLN A 707 28.38 32.68 -6.21
CA GLN A 707 28.42 31.46 -5.42
C GLN A 707 27.06 31.21 -4.77
N THR A 708 26.82 29.97 -4.36
CA THR A 708 25.59 29.59 -3.69
C THR A 708 25.87 28.84 -2.40
N THR A 709 25.06 29.11 -1.39
CA THR A 709 24.92 28.23 -0.24
C THR A 709 23.84 27.20 -0.56
N PRO A 710 24.16 25.89 -0.57
CA PRO A 710 23.21 24.84 -0.91
C PRO A 710 22.12 24.71 0.16
N ALA A 711 20.93 24.29 -0.26
CA ALA A 711 19.89 23.87 0.69
C ALA A 711 20.41 22.72 1.57
N PRO A 712 20.17 22.73 2.89
CA PRO A 712 20.54 21.61 3.74
C PRO A 712 19.74 20.36 3.37
N ALA A 713 20.30 19.18 3.63
CA ALA A 713 19.53 17.95 3.57
C ALA A 713 18.42 18.01 4.64
N VAL A 714 17.17 17.79 4.25
CA VAL A 714 16.01 17.85 5.14
C VAL A 714 15.34 16.50 5.25
N ARG A 715 14.65 16.30 6.37
CA ARG A 715 13.80 15.13 6.59
C ARG A 715 12.41 15.37 6.03
N LEU A 716 11.97 14.46 5.17
CA LEU A 716 10.65 14.47 4.53
C LEU A 716 9.82 13.24 4.89
N GLY A 717 10.43 12.12 5.26
CA GLY A 717 9.72 10.89 5.59
C GLY A 717 10.36 10.07 6.70
N GLU A 718 9.73 8.93 7.02
CA GLU A 718 10.19 7.99 8.05
C GLU A 718 11.57 7.41 7.72
N HIS A 719 11.90 7.26 6.44
CA HIS A 719 13.23 6.78 6.01
C HIS A 719 14.35 7.73 6.42
N ASP A 720 14.07 9.04 6.58
CA ASP A 720 15.04 10.05 7.05
C ASP A 720 15.21 10.07 8.58
N LEU A 721 14.44 9.26 9.31
CA LEU A 721 14.57 9.09 10.77
C LEU A 721 15.53 7.94 11.14
N ARG A 722 15.85 7.06 10.20
CA ARG A 722 16.71 5.89 10.44
C ARG A 722 18.17 6.29 10.65
N LEU A 723 18.77 5.79 11.72
CA LEU A 723 20.19 5.95 12.01
C LEU A 723 20.93 4.70 11.50
N THR A 724 21.75 4.81 10.46
CA THR A 724 22.63 3.72 10.02
C THR A 724 23.90 3.66 10.89
N ALA A 725 24.49 2.48 11.03
CA ALA A 725 25.71 2.28 11.86
C ALA A 725 26.94 3.04 11.32
N ASP A 726 26.93 3.42 10.04
CA ASP A 726 27.94 4.27 9.39
C ASP A 726 27.76 5.78 9.68
N ALA A 727 27.21 6.12 10.85
CA ALA A 727 26.82 7.48 11.27
C ALA A 727 28.01 8.41 11.59
N ASN A 728 28.92 8.59 10.63
CA ASN A 728 29.62 9.85 10.41
C ASN A 728 28.85 10.77 9.42
N ALA A 729 27.70 10.33 8.89
CA ALA A 729 26.86 11.12 7.99
C ALA A 729 25.96 12.13 8.75
N VAL A 730 25.91 13.37 8.25
CA VAL A 730 25.10 14.49 8.77
C VAL A 730 23.61 14.10 8.82
N ARG A 731 22.97 14.18 9.99
CA ARG A 731 21.52 13.93 10.13
C ARG A 731 20.73 14.99 9.37
N PRO A 732 19.65 14.63 8.64
CA PRO A 732 18.81 15.61 7.96
C PRO A 732 18.16 16.60 8.95
N PHE A 733 18.14 17.88 8.56
CA PHE A 733 17.54 18.99 9.28
C PHE A 733 16.01 18.97 9.19
N SER A 734 15.34 19.70 10.09
CA SER A 734 13.89 19.92 10.01
C SER A 734 13.52 20.68 8.73
N TYR A 735 12.36 20.35 8.16
CA TYR A 735 11.83 21.04 6.98
C TYR A 735 11.17 22.37 7.40
N GLU A 736 11.98 23.43 7.48
CA GLU A 736 11.54 24.76 7.94
C GLU A 736 11.21 25.71 6.77
N ASN A 737 11.24 27.03 7.01
CA ASN A 737 11.10 28.05 5.97
C ASN A 737 12.30 27.99 5.01
N LEU A 738 12.03 27.69 3.75
CA LEU A 738 13.06 27.35 2.79
C LEU A 738 13.81 28.58 2.26
N LEU A 739 13.21 29.76 2.36
CA LEU A 739 13.77 31.02 1.88
C LEU A 739 14.95 31.52 2.70
N LEU A 740 15.18 30.97 3.89
CA LEU A 740 16.12 31.55 4.86
C LEU A 740 17.40 30.72 5.04
N ASN A 741 17.43 29.49 4.54
CA ASN A 741 18.52 28.53 4.82
C ASN A 741 19.48 28.35 3.63
N LYS A 742 19.22 29.05 2.52
CA LYS A 742 20.00 29.05 1.29
C LYS A 742 20.01 30.45 0.70
N LEU A 743 21.04 30.75 -0.09
CA LEU A 743 21.29 32.08 -0.63
C LEU A 743 22.23 32.03 -1.85
N VAL A 744 22.15 33.08 -2.68
CA VAL A 744 23.18 33.42 -3.68
C VAL A 744 24.03 34.56 -3.12
N TRP A 745 25.34 34.50 -3.30
CA TRP A 745 26.26 35.52 -2.80
C TRP A 745 27.46 35.73 -3.73
N SER A 746 28.11 36.89 -3.63
CA SER A 746 29.34 37.17 -4.36
C SER A 746 30.17 38.30 -3.75
N GLN A 747 31.41 38.42 -4.22
CA GLN A 747 32.33 39.54 -3.96
C GLN A 747 32.44 40.49 -5.17
N THR A 748 31.83 40.14 -6.32
CA THR A 748 31.85 40.94 -7.55
C THR A 748 30.51 41.63 -7.76
N THR A 749 30.50 42.78 -8.43
CA THR A 749 29.25 43.46 -8.76
C THR A 749 28.48 42.67 -9.81
N THR A 750 27.20 42.39 -9.57
CA THR A 750 26.33 41.65 -10.50
C THR A 750 24.91 42.20 -10.45
N SER A 751 24.18 42.09 -11.56
CA SER A 751 22.79 42.50 -11.66
C SER A 751 21.86 41.32 -11.97
N PHE A 752 20.69 41.32 -11.32
CA PHE A 752 19.57 40.42 -11.60
C PHE A 752 18.47 41.20 -12.32
N GLN A 753 18.01 40.68 -13.45
CA GLN A 753 16.95 41.29 -14.26
C GLN A 753 15.66 40.46 -14.16
N VAL A 754 14.53 41.17 -14.13
CA VAL A 754 13.18 40.60 -14.27
C VAL A 754 12.40 41.46 -15.26
N ASP A 755 11.83 40.83 -16.27
CA ASP A 755 10.95 41.47 -17.25
C ASP A 755 9.55 41.62 -16.64
N LEU A 756 9.02 42.84 -16.68
CA LEU A 756 7.73 43.19 -16.09
C LEU A 756 6.97 44.09 -17.05
N SER A 757 5.64 44.03 -17.02
CA SER A 757 4.84 45.02 -17.72
C SER A 757 5.06 46.42 -17.15
N PRO A 758 4.95 47.50 -17.95
CA PRO A 758 5.04 48.85 -17.42
C PRO A 758 4.00 49.10 -16.31
N GLY A 759 4.44 49.67 -15.19
CA GLY A 759 3.58 49.89 -14.03
C GLY A 759 4.34 50.21 -12.75
N CYS A 760 3.60 50.51 -11.68
CA CYS A 760 4.18 50.68 -10.35
C CYS A 760 4.15 49.35 -9.59
N TYR A 761 5.28 49.02 -8.97
CA TYR A 761 5.47 47.82 -8.17
C TYR A 761 6.12 48.17 -6.82
N GLN A 762 5.89 47.31 -5.83
CA GLN A 762 6.71 47.21 -4.64
C GLN A 762 7.61 45.97 -4.78
N VAL A 763 8.90 46.17 -4.62
CA VAL A 763 9.91 45.13 -4.58
C VAL A 763 10.20 44.82 -3.12
N HIS A 764 10.12 43.55 -2.73
CA HIS A 764 10.44 43.09 -1.38
C HIS A 764 11.62 42.12 -1.44
N LEU A 765 12.78 42.58 -0.98
CA LEU A 765 14.02 41.79 -0.89
C LEU A 765 14.18 41.23 0.53
N THR A 766 14.58 39.98 0.64
CA THR A 766 14.86 39.33 1.93
C THR A 766 16.31 38.85 1.99
N PHE A 767 16.97 39.22 3.07
CA PHE A 767 18.35 38.86 3.40
C PHE A 767 18.33 38.12 4.74
N CYS A 768 18.57 36.82 4.70
CA CYS A 768 18.71 36.00 5.90
C CYS A 768 19.63 34.81 5.61
N ASP A 769 20.66 34.64 6.44
CA ASP A 769 21.51 33.45 6.42
C ASP A 769 21.26 32.64 7.70
N ARG A 770 20.35 31.66 7.59
CA ARG A 770 20.12 30.59 8.56
C ARG A 770 20.60 29.24 8.03
N SER A 771 21.57 29.26 7.11
CA SER A 771 22.25 28.04 6.71
C SER A 771 22.94 27.37 7.92
N PRO A 772 23.37 26.09 7.82
CA PRO A 772 24.04 25.40 8.93
C PRO A 772 25.29 26.10 9.47
N GLU A 773 25.94 26.94 8.67
CA GLU A 773 27.11 27.74 9.05
C GLU A 773 26.86 29.23 8.76
N PRO A 774 25.99 29.91 9.54
CA PRO A 774 25.54 31.25 9.22
C PRO A 774 26.69 32.27 9.37
N ARG A 775 26.80 33.19 8.41
CA ARG A 775 27.91 34.16 8.34
C ARG A 775 27.42 35.60 8.44
N ARG A 776 28.36 36.49 8.77
CA ARG A 776 28.14 37.94 8.66
C ARG A 776 28.42 38.35 7.23
N HIS A 777 27.51 39.14 6.66
CA HIS A 777 27.60 39.64 5.28
C HIS A 777 27.58 41.17 5.24
N GLY A 778 28.16 41.74 4.19
CA GLY A 778 28.29 43.19 3.99
C GLY A 778 29.48 43.84 4.71
N PRO A 779 29.64 45.17 4.61
CA PRO A 779 28.68 46.11 4.02
C PRO A 779 28.48 45.87 2.51
N MET A 780 27.22 45.91 2.09
CA MET A 780 26.82 45.79 0.69
C MET A 780 25.91 46.94 0.28
N GLN A 781 26.05 47.34 -0.98
CA GLN A 781 25.20 48.31 -1.64
C GLN A 781 24.23 47.58 -2.58
N ILE A 782 22.99 48.04 -2.59
CA ILE A 782 21.93 47.52 -3.43
C ILE A 782 21.30 48.68 -4.18
N THR A 783 21.20 48.57 -5.50
CA THR A 783 20.49 49.53 -6.34
C THR A 783 19.34 48.87 -7.08
N LEU A 784 18.29 49.65 -7.31
CA LEU A 784 17.08 49.27 -8.03
C LEU A 784 16.86 50.27 -9.16
N ASN A 785 17.02 49.83 -10.42
CA ASN A 785 17.04 50.69 -11.61
C ASN A 785 17.94 51.93 -11.39
N ASP A 786 19.19 51.68 -10.99
CA ASP A 786 20.24 52.68 -10.67
C ASP A 786 19.98 53.57 -9.44
N ARG A 787 18.83 53.44 -8.76
CA ARG A 787 18.56 54.12 -7.48
C ARG A 787 19.14 53.31 -6.32
N VAL A 788 20.01 53.89 -5.51
CA VAL A 788 20.50 53.26 -4.28
C VAL A 788 19.34 53.10 -3.29
N ILE A 789 19.07 51.86 -2.87
CA ILE A 789 18.06 51.52 -1.86
C ILE A 789 18.68 51.04 -0.54
N ALA A 790 19.95 50.65 -0.57
CA ALA A 790 20.77 50.42 0.61
C ALA A 790 22.25 50.71 0.27
N GLU A 791 22.95 51.45 1.11
CA GLU A 791 24.35 51.87 0.84
C GLU A 791 25.38 51.03 1.61
N ASP A 792 25.21 50.86 2.93
CA ASP A 792 26.12 50.11 3.81
C ASP A 792 25.39 49.00 4.59
N LEU A 793 24.61 48.16 3.90
CA LEU A 793 23.83 47.12 4.56
C LEU A 793 24.75 46.02 5.13
N VAL A 794 24.68 45.81 6.44
CA VAL A 794 25.35 44.70 7.14
C VAL A 794 24.29 43.79 7.75
N VAL A 795 24.41 42.48 7.51
CA VAL A 795 23.50 41.47 8.06
C VAL A 795 24.30 40.55 8.98
N ALA A 796 23.89 40.45 10.24
CA ALA A 796 24.50 39.54 11.20
C ALA A 796 24.07 38.07 10.95
N PRO A 797 24.86 37.06 11.39
CA PRO A 797 24.48 35.65 11.28
C PRO A 797 23.07 35.38 11.84
N GLY A 798 22.21 34.71 11.05
CA GLY A 798 20.83 34.37 11.44
C GLY A 798 19.82 35.53 11.46
N GLN A 799 20.27 36.79 11.30
CA GLN A 799 19.39 37.95 11.26
C GLN A 799 18.61 37.98 9.95
N ARG A 800 17.31 38.25 10.03
CA ARG A 800 16.46 38.54 8.87
C ARG A 800 16.37 40.05 8.68
N VAL A 801 16.67 40.52 7.48
CA VAL A 801 16.46 41.90 7.04
C VAL A 801 15.58 41.88 5.80
N ASP A 802 14.51 42.66 5.82
CA ASP A 802 13.58 42.82 4.70
C ASP A 802 13.62 44.27 4.21
N LEU A 803 13.88 44.48 2.92
CA LEU A 803 13.81 45.79 2.27
C LEU A 803 12.57 45.85 1.38
N ARG A 804 11.79 46.93 1.47
CA ARG A 804 10.57 47.13 0.68
C ARG A 804 10.64 48.47 -0.03
N GLU A 805 10.66 48.44 -1.35
CA GLU A 805 10.93 49.62 -2.17
C GLU A 805 9.92 49.78 -3.29
N MET A 806 9.43 51.01 -3.48
CA MET A 806 8.51 51.36 -4.55
C MET A 806 9.30 51.71 -5.82
N VAL A 807 8.88 51.17 -6.95
CA VAL A 807 9.53 51.36 -8.25
C VAL A 807 8.50 51.51 -9.36
N GLU A 808 8.80 52.38 -10.30
CA GLU A 808 8.05 52.54 -11.54
C GLU A 808 8.85 51.90 -12.67
N VAL A 809 8.26 50.90 -13.32
CA VAL A 809 8.85 50.20 -14.45
C VAL A 809 8.28 50.82 -15.73
N THR A 810 9.14 51.46 -16.53
CA THR A 810 8.75 52.13 -17.79
C THR A 810 9.32 51.43 -19.02
N ALA A 811 10.52 50.86 -18.90
CA ALA A 811 11.24 50.17 -19.98
C ALA A 811 10.96 48.65 -20.03
N GLY A 812 9.95 48.17 -19.32
CA GLY A 812 9.57 46.75 -19.30
C GLY A 812 10.51 45.83 -18.51
N GLN A 813 11.49 46.39 -17.79
CA GLN A 813 12.50 45.64 -17.06
C GLN A 813 12.77 46.24 -15.68
N LEU A 814 13.03 45.36 -14.72
CA LEU A 814 13.45 45.66 -13.35
C LEU A 814 14.87 45.12 -13.17
N ILE A 815 15.82 45.98 -12.81
CA ILE A 815 17.22 45.60 -12.61
C ILE A 815 17.62 45.87 -11.16
N LEU A 816 18.05 44.82 -10.47
CA LEU A 816 18.63 44.85 -9.14
C LEU A 816 20.14 44.66 -9.24
N THR A 817 20.94 45.63 -8.82
CA THR A 817 22.41 45.52 -8.82
C THR A 817 22.92 45.41 -7.40
N PHE A 818 23.75 44.41 -7.15
CA PHE A 818 24.39 44.15 -5.87
C PHE A 818 25.89 44.39 -5.99
N SER A 819 26.47 45.14 -5.05
CA SER A 819 27.89 45.45 -5.00
C SER A 819 28.38 45.50 -3.55
N CYS A 820 29.69 45.35 -3.34
CA CYS A 820 30.33 45.48 -2.03
C CYS A 820 31.79 45.92 -2.20
N PRO A 821 32.42 46.49 -1.16
CA PRO A 821 33.86 46.80 -1.20
C PRO A 821 34.72 45.53 -1.29
N PRO A 822 36.01 45.66 -1.66
CA PRO A 822 36.95 44.54 -1.63
C PRO A 822 36.99 43.88 -0.25
N GLU A 823 37.17 42.56 -0.20
CA GLU A 823 37.16 41.70 1.01
C GLU A 823 35.79 41.41 1.64
N TYR A 824 34.72 42.10 1.23
CA TYR A 824 33.36 41.81 1.68
C TYR A 824 32.57 41.01 0.63
N ASN A 825 31.35 40.62 0.99
CA ASN A 825 30.40 39.98 0.08
C ASN A 825 29.01 40.59 0.23
N TRP A 826 28.21 40.47 -0.82
CA TRP A 826 26.76 40.65 -0.79
C TRP A 826 26.09 39.30 -0.95
N PHE A 827 24.82 39.21 -0.53
CA PHE A 827 24.01 38.01 -0.75
C PHE A 827 22.54 38.39 -0.92
N ILE A 828 21.70 37.46 -1.38
CA ILE A 828 20.25 37.56 -1.39
C ILE A 828 19.65 36.18 -1.12
N SER A 829 18.55 36.13 -0.37
CA SER A 829 17.84 34.88 -0.08
C SER A 829 16.50 34.79 -0.83
N ALA A 830 15.73 35.88 -0.89
CA ALA A 830 14.46 35.90 -1.64
C ALA A 830 14.12 37.27 -2.22
N LEU A 831 13.32 37.28 -3.29
CA LEU A 831 12.74 38.47 -3.91
C LEU A 831 11.27 38.21 -4.20
N THR A 832 10.38 39.11 -3.79
CA THR A 832 8.99 39.13 -4.27
C THR A 832 8.64 40.49 -4.87
N ILE A 833 7.81 40.47 -5.91
CA ILE A 833 7.39 41.67 -6.64
C ILE A 833 5.88 41.76 -6.58
N HIS A 834 5.38 42.87 -6.06
CA HIS A 834 3.97 43.11 -5.81
C HIS A 834 3.51 44.30 -6.66
N PRO A 835 2.43 44.16 -7.45
CA PRO A 835 1.82 45.32 -8.07
C PRO A 835 1.17 46.20 -6.98
N VAL A 836 1.10 47.51 -7.21
CA VAL A 836 0.53 48.42 -6.19
C VAL A 836 -1.00 48.32 -6.12
N VAL A 837 -1.65 47.72 -7.11
CA VAL A 837 -3.09 47.41 -7.04
C VAL A 837 -3.34 46.24 -6.09
N PRO A 838 -4.52 46.15 -5.44
CA PRO A 838 -4.87 45.00 -4.62
C PRO A 838 -4.68 43.67 -5.36
N GLN A 839 -4.28 42.65 -4.63
CA GLN A 839 -4.15 41.27 -5.10
C GLN A 839 -5.23 40.42 -4.45
N LEU A 840 -5.96 39.68 -5.28
CA LEU A 840 -7.06 38.83 -4.87
C LEU A 840 -6.76 37.39 -5.26
N THR A 841 -6.92 36.46 -4.33
CA THR A 841 -6.85 35.02 -4.58
C THR A 841 -8.06 34.34 -3.95
N HIS A 842 -8.50 33.26 -4.59
CA HIS A 842 -9.67 32.50 -4.20
C HIS A 842 -9.56 31.10 -4.79
N THR A 843 -9.92 30.07 -4.02
CA THR A 843 -10.13 28.73 -4.57
C THR A 843 -11.51 28.63 -5.21
N PRO A 844 -11.63 28.55 -6.55
CA PRO A 844 -12.91 28.55 -7.24
C PRO A 844 -13.81 27.39 -6.80
N ILE A 845 -15.08 27.68 -6.61
CA ILE A 845 -16.11 26.68 -6.35
C ILE A 845 -16.72 26.31 -7.70
N THR A 846 -16.65 25.02 -8.08
CA THR A 846 -17.10 24.57 -9.41
C THR A 846 -18.50 24.01 -9.41
N SER A 847 -18.94 23.46 -8.28
CA SER A 847 -20.30 22.95 -8.10
C SER A 847 -20.79 23.20 -6.68
N TRP A 848 -22.09 23.29 -6.52
CA TRP A 848 -22.74 23.49 -5.23
C TRP A 848 -24.10 22.82 -5.17
N GLU A 849 -24.48 22.39 -3.97
CA GLU A 849 -25.77 21.75 -3.74
C GLU A 849 -26.91 22.78 -3.71
N ARG A 850 -27.96 22.49 -4.48
CA ARG A 850 -29.17 23.30 -4.60
C ARG A 850 -29.82 23.52 -3.24
N GLY A 851 -30.28 24.75 -2.99
CA GLY A 851 -30.98 25.10 -1.75
C GLY A 851 -30.10 25.19 -0.49
N LYS A 852 -28.79 25.00 -0.59
CA LYS A 852 -27.84 25.27 0.52
C LYS A 852 -27.15 26.62 0.32
N PRO A 853 -26.97 27.44 1.38
CA PRO A 853 -26.28 28.73 1.26
C PRO A 853 -24.84 28.54 0.81
N LEU A 854 -24.42 29.24 -0.25
CA LEU A 854 -23.07 29.15 -0.82
C LEU A 854 -22.15 30.17 -0.15
N VAL A 855 -21.13 29.67 0.57
CA VAL A 855 -20.12 30.51 1.25
C VAL A 855 -18.90 30.67 0.35
N ILE A 856 -18.56 31.92 0.03
CA ILE A 856 -17.39 32.27 -0.79
C ILE A 856 -16.41 33.02 0.10
N GLN A 857 -15.17 32.52 0.16
CA GLN A 857 -14.07 33.13 0.89
C GLN A 857 -12.96 33.53 -0.06
N ALA A 858 -12.34 34.69 0.12
CA ALA A 858 -11.21 35.11 -0.69
C ALA A 858 -10.14 35.76 0.18
N THR A 859 -8.90 35.65 -0.27
CA THR A 859 -7.77 36.39 0.27
C THR A 859 -7.61 37.68 -0.53
N ALA A 860 -7.53 38.83 0.14
CA ALA A 860 -7.27 40.13 -0.46
C ALA A 860 -6.12 40.82 0.29
N THR A 861 -5.04 41.15 -0.43
CA THR A 861 -3.87 41.83 0.11
C THR A 861 -3.49 43.02 -0.77
N GLY A 862 -2.83 44.04 -0.22
CA GLY A 862 -2.40 45.19 -0.99
C GLY A 862 -1.35 45.99 -0.25
N ILE A 863 -0.61 46.82 -0.98
CA ILE A 863 0.37 47.75 -0.38
C ILE A 863 -0.34 48.75 0.52
N ASN A 864 -1.48 49.26 0.06
CA ASN A 864 -2.41 50.02 0.88
C ASN A 864 -3.41 49.05 1.55
N PRO A 865 -3.87 49.34 2.77
CA PRO A 865 -4.93 48.57 3.42
C PRO A 865 -6.17 48.42 2.54
N ILE A 866 -6.72 47.21 2.51
CA ILE A 866 -7.94 46.91 1.75
C ILE A 866 -9.13 47.62 2.42
N GLY A 867 -9.80 48.51 1.68
CA GLY A 867 -10.92 49.29 2.17
C GLY A 867 -12.27 48.59 2.01
N GLN A 868 -12.45 47.84 0.91
CA GLN A 868 -13.64 47.04 0.66
C GLN A 868 -13.35 45.85 -0.25
N VAL A 869 -14.08 44.75 -0.05
CA VAL A 869 -14.12 43.59 -0.94
C VAL A 869 -15.59 43.28 -1.23
N ILE A 870 -15.94 43.13 -2.50
CA ILE A 870 -17.31 42.92 -2.96
C ILE A 870 -17.35 41.64 -3.77
N LEU A 871 -18.25 40.74 -3.37
CA LEU A 871 -18.69 39.62 -4.17
C LEU A 871 -19.79 40.09 -5.12
N ASN A 872 -19.55 39.95 -6.41
CA ASN A 872 -20.54 40.18 -7.45
C ASN A 872 -21.04 38.81 -7.88
N TYR A 873 -22.33 38.49 -7.74
CA TYR A 873 -22.90 37.23 -8.23
C TYR A 873 -24.18 37.43 -9.02
N GLN A 874 -24.50 36.49 -9.91
CA GLN A 874 -25.64 36.55 -10.81
C GLN A 874 -26.19 35.13 -11.04
N THR A 875 -27.52 35.00 -11.02
CA THR A 875 -28.21 33.78 -11.46
C THR A 875 -28.41 33.81 -12.98
N GLU A 876 -28.54 32.64 -13.63
CA GLU A 876 -28.66 32.52 -15.10
C GLU A 876 -29.78 33.40 -15.73
N ASN A 877 -30.82 33.72 -14.97
CA ASN A 877 -32.03 34.40 -15.45
C ASN A 877 -32.01 35.92 -15.21
N GLU A 878 -30.97 36.45 -14.56
CA GLU A 878 -30.85 37.87 -14.24
C GLU A 878 -30.00 38.61 -15.28
N ARG A 879 -30.24 39.91 -15.47
CA ARG A 879 -29.47 40.74 -16.43
C ARG A 879 -28.26 41.45 -15.81
N GLY A 880 -28.06 41.39 -14.49
CA GLY A 880 -26.97 42.06 -13.80
C GLY A 880 -26.57 41.34 -12.52
N TYR A 881 -25.41 41.72 -11.97
CA TYR A 881 -24.84 41.12 -10.77
C TYR A 881 -25.37 41.81 -9.50
N HIS A 882 -25.78 41.00 -8.53
CA HIS A 882 -25.95 41.41 -7.15
C HIS A 882 -24.58 41.70 -6.54
N MET A 883 -24.50 42.77 -5.76
CA MET A 883 -23.26 43.18 -5.09
C MET A 883 -23.42 42.96 -3.59
N VAL A 884 -22.56 42.11 -3.02
CA VAL A 884 -22.53 41.83 -1.57
C VAL A 884 -21.17 42.22 -1.03
N MET A 885 -21.16 43.10 -0.04
CA MET A 885 -19.96 43.43 0.71
C MET A 885 -19.50 42.19 1.49
N MET A 886 -18.27 41.74 1.23
CA MET A 886 -17.67 40.64 1.97
C MET A 886 -17.22 41.13 3.36
N LYS A 887 -17.48 40.34 4.39
CA LYS A 887 -17.09 40.64 5.77
C LYS A 887 -15.66 40.16 6.01
N PRO A 888 -14.80 40.95 6.67
CA PRO A 888 -13.47 40.49 7.05
C PRO A 888 -13.55 39.40 8.11
N LEU A 889 -12.83 38.30 7.92
CA LEU A 889 -12.59 37.25 8.92
C LEU A 889 -11.24 37.45 9.61
N ALA A 890 -10.26 37.92 8.85
CA ALA A 890 -8.93 38.32 9.29
C ALA A 890 -8.48 39.57 8.50
N ASN A 891 -7.24 40.02 8.68
CA ASN A 891 -6.71 41.21 7.97
C ASN A 891 -6.68 41.03 6.45
N ASP A 892 -6.49 39.80 5.98
CA ASP A 892 -6.27 39.40 4.60
C ASP A 892 -7.40 38.51 4.05
N GLN A 893 -8.38 38.13 4.87
CA GLN A 893 -9.43 37.18 4.48
C GLN A 893 -10.82 37.76 4.60
N PHE A 894 -11.65 37.48 3.60
CA PHE A 894 -12.99 38.02 3.45
C PHE A 894 -13.97 36.89 3.12
N VAL A 895 -15.21 36.99 3.63
CA VAL A 895 -16.28 36.03 3.38
C VAL A 895 -17.59 36.71 2.99
N ALA A 896 -18.30 36.12 2.03
CA ALA A 896 -19.69 36.42 1.76
C ALA A 896 -20.49 35.13 1.59
N THR A 897 -21.80 35.22 1.79
CA THR A 897 -22.71 34.10 1.62
C THR A 897 -23.79 34.49 0.62
N ILE A 898 -23.93 33.69 -0.44
CA ILE A 898 -25.05 33.77 -1.35
C ILE A 898 -26.23 33.01 -0.70
N PRO A 899 -27.35 33.68 -0.42
CA PRO A 899 -28.49 33.04 0.25
C PRO A 899 -29.05 31.88 -0.56
N ALA A 900 -29.53 30.84 0.13
CA ALA A 900 -30.14 29.65 -0.47
C ALA A 900 -31.27 29.99 -1.46
N THR A 901 -32.03 31.08 -1.23
CA THR A 901 -33.14 31.52 -2.09
C THR A 901 -32.73 31.81 -3.53
N TYR A 902 -31.47 32.20 -3.78
CA TYR A 902 -30.92 32.41 -5.13
C TYR A 902 -30.41 31.12 -5.76
N LEU A 903 -30.35 30.04 -4.98
CA LEU A 903 -29.76 28.75 -5.35
C LEU A 903 -30.85 27.66 -5.42
N GLU A 904 -32.12 28.01 -5.30
CA GLU A 904 -33.25 27.10 -5.43
C GLU A 904 -33.60 26.83 -6.90
N GLN A 905 -33.49 27.84 -7.77
CA GLN A 905 -33.85 27.79 -9.18
C GLN A 905 -32.64 28.08 -10.08
N GLY A 906 -32.68 27.57 -11.31
CA GLY A 906 -31.59 27.71 -12.28
C GLY A 906 -30.45 26.72 -12.10
N ASN A 907 -29.57 26.59 -13.08
CA ASN A 907 -28.51 25.57 -13.12
C ASN A 907 -27.11 26.15 -12.87
N LEU A 908 -26.97 27.47 -12.86
CA LEU A 908 -25.67 28.14 -12.83
C LEU A 908 -25.71 29.42 -11.98
N ILE A 909 -24.64 29.64 -11.23
CA ILE A 909 -24.30 30.93 -10.62
C ILE A 909 -23.00 31.43 -11.19
N ASN A 910 -23.00 32.66 -11.69
CA ASN A 910 -21.77 33.34 -12.06
C ASN A 910 -21.34 34.28 -10.93
N TYR A 911 -20.05 34.35 -10.64
CA TYR A 911 -19.53 35.33 -9.69
C TYR A 911 -18.12 35.81 -10.03
N TYR A 912 -17.79 37.00 -9.56
CA TYR A 912 -16.43 37.53 -9.55
C TYR A 912 -16.24 38.43 -8.33
N ILE A 913 -14.99 38.59 -7.91
CA ILE A 913 -14.66 39.29 -6.66
C ILE A 913 -13.89 40.56 -7.02
N THR A 914 -14.30 41.68 -6.45
CA THR A 914 -13.60 42.96 -6.63
C THR A 914 -13.12 43.50 -5.30
N ALA A 915 -11.96 44.13 -5.29
CA ALA A 915 -11.42 44.80 -4.11
C ALA A 915 -11.00 46.23 -4.45
N MET A 916 -11.10 47.11 -3.45
CA MET A 916 -10.60 48.47 -3.52
C MET A 916 -9.80 48.77 -2.26
N ASP A 917 -8.59 49.30 -2.43
CA ASP A 917 -7.77 49.75 -1.31
C ASP A 917 -8.15 51.16 -0.83
N SER A 918 -7.56 51.58 0.29
CA SER A 918 -7.72 52.92 0.86
C SER A 918 -7.16 54.04 -0.05
N GLY A 919 -6.32 53.70 -1.03
CA GLY A 919 -5.82 54.61 -2.06
C GLY A 919 -6.74 54.73 -3.29
N GLY A 920 -7.89 54.05 -3.28
CA GLY A 920 -8.86 54.05 -4.38
C GLY A 920 -8.48 53.16 -5.58
N LYS A 921 -7.39 52.39 -5.49
CA LYS A 921 -7.00 51.43 -6.52
C LYS A 921 -7.90 50.20 -6.44
N LYS A 922 -8.29 49.70 -7.60
CA LYS A 922 -9.23 48.57 -7.74
C LYS A 922 -8.56 47.39 -8.41
N ALA A 923 -8.95 46.20 -8.00
CA ALA A 923 -8.62 44.95 -8.66
C ALA A 923 -9.84 44.04 -8.74
N SER A 924 -9.83 43.11 -9.68
CA SER A 924 -10.89 42.13 -9.90
C SER A 924 -10.28 40.76 -10.11
N LEU A 925 -10.85 39.75 -9.45
CA LEU A 925 -10.58 38.34 -9.69
C LEU A 925 -11.81 37.75 -10.38
N GLY A 926 -11.65 37.39 -11.66
CA GLY A 926 -12.75 37.28 -12.61
C GLY A 926 -13.25 38.65 -13.07
N SER A 927 -14.23 38.67 -13.98
CA SER A 927 -14.86 39.90 -14.46
C SER A 927 -16.31 39.64 -14.86
N PHE A 928 -16.99 40.69 -15.32
CA PHE A 928 -18.32 40.57 -15.91
C PHE A 928 -18.33 39.61 -17.11
N ASP A 929 -17.31 39.69 -17.98
CA ASP A 929 -17.18 38.88 -19.20
C ASP A 929 -16.56 37.49 -18.94
N HIS A 930 -15.78 37.37 -17.87
CA HIS A 930 -15.09 36.14 -17.47
C HIS A 930 -15.33 35.83 -15.98
N PRO A 931 -16.57 35.52 -15.58
CA PRO A 931 -16.88 35.17 -14.20
C PRO A 931 -16.45 33.72 -13.89
N PHE A 932 -16.28 33.43 -12.60
CA PHE A 932 -16.32 32.06 -12.12
C PHE A 932 -17.74 31.53 -12.20
N GLN A 933 -17.88 30.25 -12.52
CA GLN A 933 -19.17 29.61 -12.73
C GLN A 933 -19.38 28.48 -11.71
N VAL A 934 -20.51 28.43 -11.02
CA VAL A 934 -20.86 27.37 -10.08
C VAL A 934 -22.04 26.60 -10.64
N ASP A 935 -21.84 25.32 -10.94
CA ASP A 935 -22.95 24.44 -11.33
C ASP A 935 -23.83 24.16 -10.11
N LEU A 936 -25.12 24.47 -10.19
CA LEU A 936 -26.09 24.14 -9.15
C LEU A 936 -26.68 22.76 -9.39
N ARG A 937 -26.43 21.85 -8.46
CA ARG A 937 -26.76 20.44 -8.60
C ARG A 937 -27.67 19.99 -7.49
N ASN A 938 -28.62 19.11 -7.80
CA ASN A 938 -29.45 18.50 -6.76
C ASN A 938 -28.58 17.61 -5.86
N ALA A 939 -28.95 17.50 -4.59
CA ALA A 939 -28.35 16.53 -3.70
C ALA A 939 -28.49 15.13 -4.31
N GLY A 940 -27.37 14.44 -4.51
CA GLY A 940 -27.35 13.06 -4.95
C GLY A 940 -27.63 12.12 -3.78
N ASP A 941 -28.86 12.08 -3.29
CA ASP A 941 -29.27 11.09 -2.28
C ASP A 941 -29.71 9.78 -2.97
N PHE A 942 -28.83 9.23 -3.82
CA PHE A 942 -29.07 7.94 -4.47
C PHE A 942 -27.81 7.08 -4.45
N THR A 943 -28.02 5.77 -4.35
CA THR A 943 -26.94 4.78 -4.51
C THR A 943 -26.96 4.30 -5.96
N PRO A 944 -25.98 4.69 -6.77
CA PRO A 944 -25.97 4.33 -8.18
C PRO A 944 -25.68 2.83 -8.33
N ALA A 945 -26.42 2.17 -9.21
CA ALA A 945 -26.27 0.75 -9.51
C ALA A 945 -26.18 0.54 -11.03
N LEU A 946 -25.29 -0.36 -11.44
CA LEU A 946 -25.13 -0.77 -12.84
C LEU A 946 -25.42 -2.26 -12.95
N PHE A 947 -26.37 -2.60 -13.82
CA PHE A 947 -26.73 -3.97 -14.18
C PHE A 947 -26.10 -4.28 -15.52
N HIS A 948 -25.23 -5.29 -15.54
CA HIS A 948 -24.51 -5.70 -16.72
C HIS A 948 -24.17 -7.18 -16.62
N PHE A 949 -24.36 -7.89 -17.73
CA PHE A 949 -23.89 -9.25 -17.91
C PHE A 949 -22.82 -9.22 -18.99
N PRO A 950 -21.59 -9.69 -18.70
CA PRO A 950 -20.56 -9.76 -19.72
C PRO A 950 -21.04 -10.60 -20.91
N PRO A 951 -20.89 -10.11 -22.15
CA PRO A 951 -21.43 -10.80 -23.31
C PRO A 951 -20.73 -12.13 -23.54
N GLY A 952 -21.52 -13.10 -23.99
CA GLY A 952 -21.04 -14.43 -24.39
C GLY A 952 -20.23 -14.40 -25.70
N PRO A 953 -19.60 -15.52 -26.09
CA PRO A 953 -18.76 -15.61 -27.30
C PRO A 953 -19.51 -15.33 -28.61
N GLU A 954 -20.80 -15.63 -28.64
CA GLU A 954 -21.68 -15.43 -29.80
C GLU A 954 -22.41 -14.07 -29.78
N GLU A 955 -22.30 -13.30 -28.69
CA GLU A 955 -22.94 -12.00 -28.58
C GLU A 955 -22.09 -10.91 -29.22
N GLU A 956 -22.69 -10.12 -30.12
CA GLU A 956 -21.98 -9.05 -30.83
C GLU A 956 -22.03 -7.69 -30.11
N ARG A 957 -22.72 -7.61 -28.96
CA ARG A 957 -23.01 -6.35 -28.27
C ARG A 957 -22.67 -6.41 -26.80
N LEU A 958 -22.19 -5.29 -26.28
CA LEU A 958 -22.01 -5.03 -24.86
C LEU A 958 -23.08 -4.04 -24.41
N LYS A 959 -23.82 -4.39 -23.35
CA LYS A 959 -25.00 -3.64 -22.88
C LYS A 959 -25.04 -3.50 -21.37
N CYS A 960 -25.50 -2.37 -20.86
CA CYS A 960 -25.76 -2.18 -19.43
C CYS A 960 -26.99 -1.30 -19.18
N THR A 961 -27.55 -1.43 -17.98
CA THR A 961 -28.61 -0.54 -17.47
C THR A 961 -28.11 0.10 -16.18
N VAL A 962 -28.32 1.41 -16.03
CA VAL A 962 -27.87 2.14 -14.85
C VAL A 962 -29.08 2.72 -14.11
N ARG A 963 -29.09 2.66 -12.78
CA ARG A 963 -30.16 3.20 -11.93
C ARG A 963 -29.58 4.16 -10.87
N PRO A 964 -30.30 5.27 -10.55
CA PRO A 964 -31.51 5.75 -11.22
C PRO A 964 -31.18 6.35 -12.58
N ALA A 965 -31.85 5.87 -13.64
CA ALA A 965 -31.52 6.25 -15.01
C ALA A 965 -31.86 7.71 -15.33
N ALA A 966 -32.88 8.26 -14.65
CA ALA A 966 -33.22 9.68 -14.73
C ALA A 966 -32.05 10.60 -14.34
N GLU A 967 -31.10 10.11 -13.54
CA GLU A 967 -29.93 10.86 -13.10
C GLU A 967 -28.69 10.59 -13.96
N VAL A 968 -28.75 9.69 -14.94
CA VAL A 968 -27.60 9.38 -15.80
C VAL A 968 -27.44 10.47 -16.86
N GLU A 969 -26.23 11.02 -16.97
CA GLU A 969 -25.86 11.96 -18.05
C GLU A 969 -25.21 11.21 -19.21
N LYS A 970 -24.24 10.33 -18.91
CA LYS A 970 -23.57 9.48 -19.91
C LYS A 970 -22.94 8.25 -19.28
N VAL A 971 -22.79 7.20 -20.10
CA VAL A 971 -22.08 5.97 -19.76
C VAL A 971 -20.88 5.79 -20.69
N ILE A 972 -19.69 5.61 -20.12
CA ILE A 972 -18.43 5.47 -20.84
C ILE A 972 -17.85 4.10 -20.54
N LEU A 973 -17.49 3.35 -21.57
CA LEU A 973 -16.75 2.10 -21.49
C LEU A 973 -15.25 2.39 -21.58
N TYR A 974 -14.46 1.91 -20.62
CA TYR A 974 -12.99 1.90 -20.67
C TYR A 974 -12.50 0.47 -20.83
N TYR A 975 -11.57 0.24 -21.75
CA TYR A 975 -10.99 -1.09 -22.02
C TYR A 975 -9.55 -0.97 -22.49
N LYS A 976 -8.80 -2.07 -22.42
CA LYS A 976 -7.41 -2.16 -22.88
C LYS A 976 -7.36 -2.84 -24.25
N SER A 977 -6.73 -2.22 -25.24
CA SER A 977 -6.50 -2.82 -26.58
C SER A 977 -5.30 -3.78 -26.57
N ALA A 978 -5.14 -4.56 -27.64
CA ALA A 978 -4.03 -5.50 -27.82
C ALA A 978 -2.64 -4.85 -27.73
N ASP A 979 -2.50 -3.56 -28.03
CA ASP A 979 -1.27 -2.78 -27.85
C ASP A 979 -1.10 -2.18 -26.45
N HIS A 980 -1.90 -2.65 -25.49
CA HIS A 980 -1.92 -2.25 -24.08
C HIS A 980 -2.31 -0.79 -23.81
N LYS A 981 -2.90 -0.09 -24.79
CA LYS A 981 -3.45 1.26 -24.58
C LYS A 981 -4.83 1.21 -23.95
N ILE A 982 -5.12 2.19 -23.09
CA ILE A 982 -6.45 2.39 -22.51
C ILE A 982 -7.28 3.21 -23.50
N ASN A 983 -8.36 2.61 -23.98
CA ASN A 983 -9.34 3.20 -24.89
C ASN A 983 -10.64 3.53 -24.14
N GLN A 984 -11.41 4.47 -24.69
CA GLN A 984 -12.72 4.84 -24.15
C GLN A 984 -13.78 4.99 -25.26
N VAL A 985 -15.00 4.52 -24.99
CA VAL A 985 -16.16 4.62 -25.89
C VAL A 985 -17.39 5.04 -25.10
N THR A 986 -18.03 6.14 -25.52
CA THR A 986 -19.34 6.55 -24.97
C THR A 986 -20.42 5.63 -25.55
N LEU A 987 -21.25 5.05 -24.69
CA LEU A 987 -22.31 4.13 -25.10
C LEU A 987 -23.56 4.87 -25.60
N GLU A 988 -24.21 4.30 -26.61
CA GLU A 988 -25.46 4.83 -27.16
C GLU A 988 -26.65 4.33 -26.35
N GLN A 989 -27.65 5.19 -26.12
CA GLN A 989 -28.91 4.79 -25.51
C GLN A 989 -29.80 4.13 -26.57
N GLU A 990 -30.11 2.84 -26.40
CA GLU A 990 -30.73 2.02 -27.47
C GLU A 990 -32.26 2.02 -27.42
N ASN A 991 -32.87 1.99 -26.24
CA ASN A 991 -34.31 1.72 -26.06
C ASN A 991 -34.99 2.59 -24.97
N ALA A 992 -36.33 2.53 -24.93
CA ALA A 992 -37.18 3.20 -23.95
C ALA A 992 -36.94 2.78 -22.48
N ASP A 993 -36.31 1.62 -22.24
CA ASP A 993 -35.95 1.12 -20.91
C ASP A 993 -34.62 1.70 -20.35
N GLU A 994 -34.02 2.66 -21.09
CA GLU A 994 -32.78 3.36 -20.73
C GLU A 994 -31.55 2.43 -20.67
N GLU A 995 -31.52 1.44 -21.58
CA GLU A 995 -30.37 0.56 -21.84
C GLU A 995 -29.31 1.28 -22.68
N TYR A 996 -28.04 1.13 -22.28
CA TYR A 996 -26.87 1.69 -22.96
C TYR A 996 -26.04 0.55 -23.59
N GLY A 997 -25.56 0.72 -24.82
CA GLY A 997 -24.75 -0.32 -25.44
C GLY A 997 -23.86 0.12 -26.61
N THR A 998 -23.03 -0.81 -27.06
CA THR A 998 -22.17 -0.67 -28.25
C THR A 998 -21.94 -2.03 -28.93
N LEU A 999 -21.60 -1.99 -30.22
CA LEU A 999 -21.16 -3.18 -30.96
C LEU A 999 -19.70 -3.49 -30.62
N LEU A 1000 -19.38 -4.75 -30.32
CA LEU A 1000 -18.00 -5.19 -30.07
C LEU A 1000 -17.10 -4.97 -31.29
N SER A 1001 -17.65 -5.04 -32.50
CA SER A 1001 -16.92 -4.77 -33.75
C SER A 1001 -16.49 -3.31 -33.94
N ARG A 1002 -17.03 -2.38 -33.13
CA ARG A 1002 -16.58 -0.98 -33.09
C ARG A 1002 -15.42 -0.76 -32.14
N LEU A 1003 -15.12 -1.72 -31.27
CA LEU A 1003 -13.97 -1.66 -30.37
C LEU A 1003 -12.71 -2.06 -31.13
N GLU A 1004 -11.59 -1.45 -30.76
CA GLU A 1004 -10.28 -1.96 -31.20
C GLU A 1004 -10.08 -3.40 -30.70
N PRO A 1005 -9.29 -4.22 -31.43
CA PRO A 1005 -9.03 -5.60 -31.04
C PRO A 1005 -8.54 -5.69 -29.59
N LEU A 1006 -9.28 -6.45 -28.78
CA LEU A 1006 -8.92 -6.74 -27.40
C LEU A 1006 -7.79 -7.79 -27.36
N PRO A 1007 -6.91 -7.75 -26.35
CA PRO A 1007 -5.90 -8.78 -26.17
C PRO A 1007 -6.54 -10.16 -26.02
N ASP A 1008 -5.93 -11.19 -26.61
CA ASP A 1008 -6.45 -12.56 -26.50
C ASP A 1008 -6.46 -13.09 -25.06
N HIS A 1009 -5.53 -12.61 -24.22
CA HIS A 1009 -5.32 -13.07 -22.85
C HIS A 1009 -5.79 -12.06 -21.77
N ASP A 1010 -6.24 -10.87 -22.15
CA ASP A 1010 -6.63 -9.80 -21.21
C ASP A 1010 -7.80 -8.98 -21.77
N ARG A 1011 -9.02 -9.54 -21.70
CA ARG A 1011 -10.25 -8.94 -22.20
C ARG A 1011 -11.03 -8.19 -21.11
N ARG A 1012 -10.31 -7.39 -20.30
CA ARG A 1012 -10.87 -6.62 -19.19
C ARG A 1012 -11.40 -5.25 -19.65
N TYR A 1013 -12.52 -4.83 -19.08
CA TYR A 1013 -13.13 -3.51 -19.28
C TYR A 1013 -13.88 -3.05 -18.04
N ARG A 1014 -14.22 -1.76 -17.97
CA ARG A 1014 -15.01 -1.15 -16.89
C ARG A 1014 -15.90 -0.05 -17.45
N PHE A 1015 -16.92 0.33 -16.70
CA PHE A 1015 -17.75 1.48 -17.01
C PHE A 1015 -17.41 2.65 -16.09
N VAL A 1016 -17.50 3.86 -16.62
CA VAL A 1016 -17.57 5.09 -15.85
C VAL A 1016 -18.88 5.76 -16.20
N VAL A 1017 -19.73 5.94 -15.20
CA VAL A 1017 -21.01 6.64 -15.36
C VAL A 1017 -20.86 8.04 -14.82
N LYS A 1018 -21.25 9.02 -15.64
CA LYS A 1018 -21.46 10.39 -15.20
C LYS A 1018 -22.93 10.61 -14.89
N PHE A 1019 -23.21 11.11 -13.70
CA PHE A 1019 -24.56 11.48 -13.28
C PHE A 1019 -24.80 12.98 -13.48
N LYS A 1020 -26.05 13.43 -13.48
CA LYS A 1020 -26.47 14.83 -13.65
C LYS A 1020 -26.07 15.72 -12.47
N ASN A 1021 -25.83 15.13 -11.31
CA ASN A 1021 -25.16 15.80 -10.19
C ASN A 1021 -23.63 15.91 -10.40
N GLY A 1022 -23.13 15.47 -11.56
CA GLY A 1022 -21.75 15.48 -12.04
C GLY A 1022 -20.79 14.56 -11.29
N ASP A 1023 -21.32 13.63 -10.49
CA ASP A 1023 -20.52 12.54 -9.94
C ASP A 1023 -20.08 11.61 -11.07
N LEU A 1024 -18.81 11.20 -11.02
CA LEU A 1024 -18.24 10.16 -11.87
C LEU A 1024 -18.02 8.91 -11.03
N VAL A 1025 -18.72 7.83 -11.38
CA VAL A 1025 -18.69 6.58 -10.61
C VAL A 1025 -18.17 5.46 -11.48
N LEU A 1026 -17.20 4.72 -10.95
CA LEU A 1026 -16.59 3.56 -11.58
C LEU A 1026 -17.44 2.33 -11.29
N PHE A 1027 -17.69 1.53 -12.33
CA PHE A 1027 -18.38 0.23 -12.23
C PHE A 1027 -17.53 -0.86 -12.90
N PRO A 1028 -17.09 -1.88 -12.14
CA PRO A 1028 -17.30 -2.05 -10.70
C PRO A 1028 -16.53 -1.01 -9.87
N ASN A 1029 -17.03 -0.69 -8.67
CA ASN A 1029 -16.36 0.25 -7.77
C ASN A 1029 -15.13 -0.44 -7.13
N PRO A 1030 -13.90 0.07 -7.34
CA PRO A 1030 -12.68 -0.54 -6.80
C PRO A 1030 -12.66 -0.68 -5.27
N LEU A 1031 -13.46 0.12 -4.54
CA LEU A 1031 -13.56 0.05 -3.08
C LEU A 1031 -14.34 -1.17 -2.59
N THR A 1032 -15.17 -1.78 -3.44
CA THR A 1032 -16.12 -2.82 -3.03
C THR A 1032 -16.07 -4.09 -3.87
N ALA A 1033 -15.41 -4.06 -5.03
CA ALA A 1033 -15.36 -5.17 -5.97
C ALA A 1033 -14.09 -5.15 -6.83
N VAL A 1034 -13.80 -6.28 -7.49
CA VAL A 1034 -12.79 -6.36 -8.55
C VAL A 1034 -13.13 -5.32 -9.63
N PRO A 1035 -12.22 -4.41 -10.00
CA PRO A 1035 -12.53 -3.17 -10.72
C PRO A 1035 -12.72 -3.34 -12.23
N TYR A 1036 -12.91 -4.57 -12.70
CA TYR A 1036 -13.04 -4.90 -14.11
C TYR A 1036 -14.09 -6.00 -14.31
N PHE A 1037 -14.85 -5.89 -15.39
CA PHE A 1037 -15.55 -6.99 -16.02
C PHE A 1037 -14.62 -7.68 -17.04
N GLN A 1038 -14.90 -8.93 -17.35
CA GLN A 1038 -14.14 -9.72 -18.33
C GLN A 1038 -15.09 -10.33 -19.35
N LEU A 1039 -14.73 -10.27 -20.65
CA LEU A 1039 -15.50 -10.95 -21.69
C LEU A 1039 -15.41 -12.47 -21.52
N GLN A 1040 -16.51 -13.18 -21.77
CA GLN A 1040 -16.49 -14.64 -21.77
C GLN A 1040 -15.73 -15.14 -23.00
N SER A 1041 -14.63 -15.86 -22.80
CA SER A 1041 -14.00 -16.66 -23.84
C SER A 1041 -14.86 -17.90 -24.12
N GLY A 1042 -15.00 -18.29 -25.40
CA GLY A 1042 -15.62 -19.56 -25.74
C GLY A 1042 -14.88 -20.69 -25.04
N ALA A 1043 -15.62 -21.57 -24.36
CA ALA A 1043 -15.05 -22.71 -23.66
C ALA A 1043 -14.18 -23.54 -24.63
N GLY A 1044 -12.90 -23.65 -24.28
CA GLY A 1044 -12.01 -24.69 -24.81
C GLY A 1044 -12.12 -25.94 -23.96
#